data_AF-A0A956V1C7-F1
#
_entry.id   AF-A0A956V1C7-F1
#
_cell.length_a   1.000
_cell.length_b   1.000
_cell.length_c   1.000
_cell.angle_alpha   90.00
_cell.angle_beta   90.00
_cell.angle_gamma   90.00
#
_symmetry.space_group_name_H-M   'P 1'
#
loop_
_entity.id
_entity.type
_entity.pdbx_description
1 polymer ?
#
loop_
_entity_poly.entity_id
_entity_poly.type
_entity_poly.pdbx_seq_one_letter_code
_entity_poly.pdbx_strand_id
1 'polypeptide(L)'
;MNDDEQWRRWSPAAQERALLGLQRLTDKPWKPFYCDKVACNGKPHGKWDFPHGRADQHPPGGDDWLTWLVAGGRGAGKTTTGSRWTNRITKWSPRIALVAPTGPDARDTMIEGEALALDTLVPSPDGWTTMGALRAGDQVFAGDGSVCRVIEAFPVLTNRPCYRMTIEGAEVIADARHKWVTSTRDERGYVGRDGYPKERYEQVRTTEDVAKDLKCNGLWPSTNHAIRAVSITGSGSDNLPVPAYTLGYWLGDGSSRSAHITSHPEDQPFIVERIAEDGYETRLSLGQDRRGYTFLVKRLSRDLRAADVIKNKRIPDEYFWASQEQRLALVQGLMDSDGTISERGQFEFSNKNPRLISGMVALLSSLGVKCRVVWRPSGQARVRGTTNLPIFSLPRKSERIPAHRTERDWRYIQNVESVDTVDVRCIKVDSEDNTFLVTEHFIRTHNSGVLATAAPGQRPEWEPSKKKLTWPNGAIGHAFSGEEPDRLRGPQHSAAWVDEPAHIPLIEDVWSNLLFGLRVGQHPHICATTTPLPTKWMKAIVADPTTRLVRASTYANIDNLPPHFAKIILERYENTRLGRQEIHGEILADVEGALWQYEMFDGDQRVDIAPFDLDRVVVGVDPAGTARSKSDETGIVVVGFKDERFYVLADLSGKYSPKGWADRAKKAYDEYSADCVVVETNYGGDMVRATLENADVTMRIEEVTSRRGKVIRADPIVALYERGKVFHLSHGLGELEDQLVSWVPGSSSPDRLDALVHAMHSVAKIVEPASVASPTELRSILSSGHNGLRGATLRQLGVVNQ
;
A
#
# COMPACT_ATOMS: atom_id res chain seq x y z
N MET A 1 -33.41 -19.52 23.70
CA MET A 1 -33.57 -20.98 23.86
C MET A 1 -32.32 -21.46 24.58
N ASN A 2 -32.44 -22.26 25.63
CA ASN A 2 -31.30 -22.68 26.46
C ASN A 2 -30.38 -23.64 25.69
N ASP A 3 -29.08 -23.34 25.65
CA ASP A 3 -28.03 -24.04 24.89
C ASP A 3 -27.90 -25.55 25.21
N ASP A 4 -28.30 -25.97 26.41
CA ASP A 4 -28.18 -27.35 26.89
C ASP A 4 -29.07 -28.36 26.15
N GLU A 5 -30.23 -27.94 25.63
CA GLU A 5 -31.12 -28.84 24.87
C GLU A 5 -30.65 -29.06 23.43
N GLN A 6 -29.87 -28.13 22.89
CA GLN A 6 -29.39 -28.17 21.50
C GLN A 6 -28.20 -29.13 21.36
N TRP A 7 -27.29 -29.12 22.34
CA TRP A 7 -26.17 -30.06 22.45
C TRP A 7 -26.63 -31.52 22.43
N ARG A 8 -27.70 -31.84 23.17
CA ARG A 8 -28.23 -33.22 23.28
C ARG A 8 -28.81 -33.78 21.98
N ARG A 9 -29.07 -32.91 20.99
CA ARG A 9 -29.57 -33.31 19.66
C ARG A 9 -28.45 -33.56 18.66
N TRP A 10 -27.20 -33.26 19.01
CA TRP A 10 -26.05 -33.52 18.15
C TRP A 10 -25.73 -35.00 18.12
N SER A 11 -25.19 -35.48 17.00
CA SER A 11 -24.73 -36.86 16.90
C SER A 11 -23.56 -37.09 17.88
N PRO A 12 -23.39 -38.31 18.42
CA PRO A 12 -22.29 -38.60 19.34
C PRO A 12 -20.90 -38.21 18.79
N ALA A 13 -20.68 -38.38 17.48
CA ALA A 13 -19.46 -37.95 16.81
C ALA A 13 -19.32 -36.42 16.67
N ALA A 14 -20.43 -35.68 16.57
CA ALA A 14 -20.41 -34.21 16.60
C ALA A 14 -20.16 -33.68 18.01
N GLN A 15 -20.72 -34.34 19.03
CA GLN A 15 -20.42 -34.06 20.43
C GLN A 15 -18.94 -34.31 20.74
N GLU A 16 -18.41 -35.48 20.40
CA GLU A 16 -17.01 -35.83 20.63
C GLU A 16 -16.03 -34.88 19.89
N ARG A 17 -16.32 -34.51 18.64
CA ARG A 17 -15.52 -33.51 17.90
C ARG A 17 -15.60 -32.11 18.49
N ALA A 18 -16.76 -31.70 18.99
CA ALA A 18 -16.91 -30.42 19.68
C ALA A 18 -16.21 -30.41 21.04
N LEU A 19 -16.21 -31.54 21.77
CA LEU A 19 -15.51 -31.70 23.05
C LEU A 19 -13.99 -31.71 22.84
N LEU A 20 -13.50 -32.42 21.80
CA LEU A 20 -12.10 -32.36 21.37
C LEU A 20 -11.73 -30.97 20.83
N GLY A 21 -12.67 -30.28 20.18
CA GLY A 21 -12.52 -28.89 19.75
C GLY A 21 -12.41 -27.92 20.92
N LEU A 22 -13.22 -28.10 21.97
CA LEU A 22 -13.17 -27.38 23.24
C LEU A 22 -11.88 -27.66 24.02
N GLN A 23 -11.44 -28.93 24.10
CA GLN A 23 -10.15 -29.29 24.70
C GLN A 23 -8.97 -28.64 23.94
N ARG A 24 -9.00 -28.61 22.61
CA ARG A 24 -8.02 -27.88 21.78
C ARG A 24 -8.11 -26.36 21.92
N LEU A 25 -9.27 -25.81 22.30
CA LEU A 25 -9.49 -24.38 22.58
C LEU A 25 -8.95 -23.97 23.95
N THR A 26 -9.02 -24.86 24.96
CA THR A 26 -8.46 -24.61 26.30
C THR A 26 -6.94 -24.74 26.37
N ASP A 27 -6.31 -25.45 25.43
CA ASP A 27 -4.89 -25.82 25.51
C ASP A 27 -3.92 -24.98 24.65
N LYS A 28 -4.37 -23.94 23.93
CA LYS A 28 -3.46 -23.04 23.18
C LYS A 28 -3.22 -21.72 23.94
N PRO A 29 -1.98 -21.42 24.38
CA PRO A 29 -1.69 -20.21 25.12
C PRO A 29 -1.81 -18.97 24.22
N TRP A 30 -2.55 -17.97 24.70
CA TRP A 30 -2.57 -16.63 24.11
C TRP A 30 -1.15 -16.07 23.98
N LYS A 31 -0.84 -15.47 22.83
CA LYS A 31 0.49 -14.94 22.48
C LYS A 31 0.59 -13.44 22.79
N PRO A 32 1.35 -13.02 23.83
CA PRO A 32 1.51 -11.62 24.20
C PRO A 32 2.20 -10.78 23.11
N PHE A 33 1.92 -9.47 23.08
CA PHE A 33 2.54 -8.56 22.10
C PHE A 33 3.87 -7.94 22.57
N TYR A 34 4.03 -7.70 23.87
CA TYR A 34 5.19 -7.01 24.41
C TYR A 34 6.11 -8.00 25.09
N CYS A 35 7.32 -8.18 24.58
CA CYS A 35 8.33 -8.99 25.24
C CYS A 35 9.18 -8.18 26.22
N ASP A 36 9.93 -8.89 27.06
CA ASP A 36 10.76 -8.29 28.10
C ASP A 36 12.11 -7.76 27.56
N LYS A 37 12.35 -7.87 26.25
CA LYS A 37 13.63 -7.52 25.62
C LYS A 37 13.63 -6.04 25.20
N VAL A 38 14.48 -5.25 25.85
CA VAL A 38 14.64 -3.80 25.63
C VAL A 38 14.96 -3.45 24.16
N ALA A 39 15.83 -4.22 23.51
CA ALA A 39 16.16 -4.08 22.10
C ALA A 39 15.63 -5.28 21.29
N CYS A 40 14.31 -5.36 21.16
CA CYS A 40 13.64 -6.40 20.37
C CYS A 40 13.43 -5.99 18.91
N ASN A 41 13.74 -6.89 17.98
CA ASN A 41 13.43 -6.75 16.55
C ASN A 41 12.10 -7.40 16.13
N GLY A 42 11.29 -7.87 17.09
CA GLY A 42 9.98 -8.50 16.86
C GLY A 42 10.03 -9.94 16.34
N LYS A 43 11.22 -10.49 16.05
CA LYS A 43 11.39 -11.89 15.62
C LYS A 43 11.30 -12.86 16.79
N PRO A 44 10.97 -14.14 16.57
CA PRO A 44 10.96 -15.14 17.64
C PRO A 44 12.27 -15.20 18.43
N HIS A 45 12.21 -15.19 19.77
CA HIS A 45 13.37 -15.38 20.65
C HIS A 45 12.98 -15.96 22.02
N GLY A 46 13.79 -16.89 22.53
CA GLY A 46 13.60 -17.48 23.87
C GLY A 46 12.21 -18.09 24.05
N LYS A 47 11.48 -17.64 25.09
CA LYS A 47 10.08 -18.04 25.37
C LYS A 47 9.04 -17.42 24.43
N TRP A 48 9.46 -16.52 23.54
CA TRP A 48 8.64 -15.85 22.53
C TRP A 48 8.91 -16.51 21.18
N ASP A 49 8.47 -17.76 20.99
CA ASP A 49 8.66 -18.54 19.76
C ASP A 49 7.77 -18.08 18.58
N PHE A 50 7.28 -16.83 18.64
CA PHE A 50 6.37 -16.23 17.68
C PHE A 50 6.69 -14.74 17.45
N PRO A 51 6.28 -14.16 16.30
CA PRO A 51 6.43 -12.74 16.04
C PRO A 51 5.63 -11.87 17.02
N HIS A 52 6.21 -10.74 17.45
CA HIS A 52 5.60 -9.84 18.43
C HIS A 52 6.10 -8.39 18.24
N GLY A 53 5.67 -7.46 19.10
CA GLY A 53 6.02 -6.05 19.00
C GLY A 53 7.52 -5.81 19.11
N ARG A 54 8.03 -4.97 18.21
CA ARG A 54 9.41 -4.49 18.20
C ARG A 54 9.64 -3.42 19.26
N ALA A 55 10.90 -3.10 19.56
CA ALA A 55 11.28 -2.10 20.55
C ALA A 55 10.67 -0.70 20.29
N ASP A 56 10.59 -0.29 19.02
CA ASP A 56 9.94 0.98 18.60
C ASP A 56 8.41 0.97 18.78
N GLN A 57 7.83 -0.18 19.09
CA GLN A 57 6.41 -0.36 19.41
C GLN A 57 6.18 -0.64 20.91
N HIS A 58 7.22 -0.59 21.74
CA HIS A 58 7.10 -0.75 23.18
C HIS A 58 6.92 0.62 23.85
N PRO A 59 6.00 0.74 24.82
CA PRO A 59 5.94 1.96 25.62
C PRO A 59 7.24 2.16 26.39
N PRO A 60 7.64 3.42 26.68
CA PRO A 60 8.82 3.71 27.49
C PRO A 60 8.76 2.98 28.84
N GLY A 61 9.91 2.50 29.31
CA GLY A 61 10.02 1.90 30.65
C GLY A 61 9.94 2.95 31.75
N GLY A 62 9.39 2.56 32.91
CA GLY A 62 9.16 3.46 34.05
C GLY A 62 7.93 4.37 33.86
N ASP A 63 7.62 5.16 34.89
CA ASP A 63 6.42 6.03 34.94
C ASP A 63 6.78 7.53 34.96
N ASP A 64 8.04 7.88 34.68
CA ASP A 64 8.54 9.28 34.62
C ASP A 64 8.48 9.84 33.19
N TRP A 65 7.29 9.78 32.60
CA TRP A 65 6.96 10.40 31.32
C TRP A 65 5.46 10.67 31.22
N LEU A 66 5.10 11.71 30.49
CA LEU A 66 3.70 12.04 30.20
C LEU A 66 3.32 11.61 28.78
N THR A 67 4.19 11.89 27.80
CA THR A 67 3.89 11.67 26.39
C THR A 67 4.86 10.67 25.79
N TRP A 68 4.34 9.59 25.23
CA TRP A 68 5.06 8.71 24.32
C TRP A 68 4.71 9.11 22.89
N LEU A 69 5.63 9.82 22.24
CA LEU A 69 5.47 10.32 20.88
C LEU A 69 6.12 9.34 19.91
N VAL A 70 5.31 8.59 19.17
CA VAL A 70 5.72 7.64 18.14
C VAL A 70 5.68 8.36 16.79
N ALA A 71 6.82 8.92 16.40
CA ALA A 71 7.02 9.51 15.07
C ALA A 71 7.41 8.40 14.10
N GLY A 72 6.48 8.00 13.24
CA GLY A 72 6.67 6.84 12.38
C GLY A 72 6.45 7.13 10.91
N GLY A 73 7.25 6.50 10.06
CA GLY A 73 7.02 6.49 8.62
C GLY A 73 5.71 5.78 8.24
N ARG A 74 5.32 5.88 6.98
CA ARG A 74 4.21 5.12 6.40
C ARG A 74 4.50 3.63 6.51
N GLY A 75 3.50 2.85 6.92
CA GLY A 75 3.68 1.41 7.09
C GLY A 75 4.49 0.97 8.31
N ALA A 76 4.98 1.88 9.17
CA ALA A 76 5.74 1.51 10.36
C ALA A 76 4.92 0.75 11.44
N GLY A 77 3.58 0.71 11.32
CA GLY A 77 2.69 0.03 12.28
C GLY A 77 2.20 0.94 13.43
N LYS A 78 2.05 2.25 13.16
CA LYS A 78 1.58 3.28 14.10
C LYS A 78 0.23 2.93 14.75
N THR A 79 -0.81 2.69 13.94
CA THR A 79 -2.16 2.36 14.41
C THR A 79 -2.20 1.06 15.23
N THR A 80 -1.42 0.05 14.83
CA THR A 80 -1.27 -1.20 15.62
C THR A 80 -0.60 -0.93 16.97
N THR A 81 0.37 -0.02 17.02
CA THR A 81 1.08 0.38 18.24
C THR A 81 0.13 1.09 19.21
N GLY A 82 -0.57 2.13 18.73
CA GLY A 82 -1.51 2.91 19.54
C GLY A 82 -2.70 2.08 20.03
N SER A 83 -3.27 1.23 19.19
CA SER A 83 -4.41 0.37 19.55
C SER A 83 -4.03 -0.71 20.57
N ARG A 84 -2.85 -1.35 20.43
CA ARG A 84 -2.36 -2.34 21.41
C ARG A 84 -1.96 -1.71 22.74
N TRP A 85 -1.40 -0.51 22.70
CA TRP A 85 -1.11 0.26 23.91
C TRP A 85 -2.40 0.65 24.64
N THR A 86 -3.41 1.11 23.91
CA THR A 86 -4.74 1.44 24.43
C THR A 86 -5.37 0.25 25.15
N ASN A 87 -5.34 -0.94 24.55
CA ASN A 87 -5.85 -2.14 25.20
C ASN A 87 -5.03 -2.51 26.46
N ARG A 88 -3.70 -2.33 26.44
CA ARG A 88 -2.81 -2.63 27.58
C ARG A 88 -2.98 -1.66 28.74
N ILE A 89 -3.11 -0.35 28.48
CA ILE A 89 -3.12 0.69 29.52
C ILE A 89 -4.37 0.60 30.42
N THR A 90 -5.46 -0.02 29.93
CA THR A 90 -6.71 -0.25 30.68
C THR A 90 -6.51 -1.01 31.99
N LYS A 91 -5.39 -1.75 32.14
CA LYS A 91 -5.01 -2.42 33.40
C LYS A 91 -4.73 -1.45 34.55
N TRP A 92 -4.30 -0.23 34.23
CA TRP A 92 -3.87 0.79 35.19
C TRP A 92 -4.66 2.10 35.06
N SER A 93 -5.28 2.33 33.91
CA SER A 93 -6.00 3.55 33.57
C SER A 93 -7.49 3.28 33.33
N PRO A 94 -8.37 3.74 34.23
CA PRO A 94 -9.81 3.50 34.10
C PRO A 94 -10.51 4.41 33.10
N ARG A 95 -9.89 5.53 32.67
CA ARG A 95 -10.51 6.51 31.76
C ARG A 95 -9.59 6.91 30.62
N ILE A 96 -9.92 6.54 29.40
CA ILE A 96 -9.08 6.76 28.21
C ILE A 96 -9.74 7.79 27.27
N ALA A 97 -8.97 8.75 26.77
CA ALA A 97 -9.36 9.57 25.62
C ALA A 97 -8.79 8.97 24.33
N LEU A 98 -9.62 8.84 23.30
CA LEU A 98 -9.21 8.46 21.94
C LEU A 98 -9.46 9.65 21.03
N VAL A 99 -8.41 10.30 20.56
CA VAL A 99 -8.50 11.55 19.80
C VAL A 99 -7.94 11.30 18.41
N ALA A 100 -8.70 11.62 17.37
CA ALA A 100 -8.27 11.56 15.98
C ALA A 100 -8.46 12.92 15.31
N PRO A 101 -7.93 13.15 14.09
CA PRO A 101 -8.14 14.39 13.36
C PRO A 101 -9.61 14.70 13.15
N THR A 102 -10.40 13.71 12.75
CA THR A 102 -11.85 13.83 12.56
C THR A 102 -12.63 12.78 13.36
N GLY A 103 -13.93 13.02 13.55
CA GLY A 103 -14.84 12.05 14.17
C GLY A 103 -14.87 10.69 13.45
N PRO A 104 -14.96 10.66 12.11
CA PRO A 104 -14.80 9.44 11.33
C PRO A 104 -13.45 8.74 11.54
N ASP A 105 -12.33 9.46 11.60
CA ASP A 105 -11.02 8.82 11.85
C ASP A 105 -10.97 8.11 13.21
N ALA A 106 -11.57 8.72 14.24
CA ALA A 106 -11.66 8.11 15.57
C ALA A 106 -12.50 6.84 15.55
N ARG A 107 -13.62 6.84 14.81
CA ARG A 107 -14.49 5.67 14.69
C ARG A 107 -13.87 4.58 13.82
N ASP A 108 -13.47 4.93 12.61
CA ASP A 108 -13.20 4.00 11.52
C ASP A 108 -11.77 3.48 11.57
N THR A 109 -10.81 4.32 11.95
CA THR A 109 -9.38 3.97 11.97
C THR A 109 -8.93 3.52 13.36
N MET A 110 -9.30 4.26 14.41
CA MET A 110 -8.87 3.93 15.77
C MET A 110 -9.71 2.82 16.41
N ILE A 111 -11.03 2.78 16.19
CA ILE A 111 -11.95 1.93 16.96
C ILE A 111 -12.45 0.70 16.20
N GLU A 112 -13.22 0.89 15.12
CA GLU A 112 -14.02 -0.13 14.43
C GLU A 112 -13.24 -0.93 13.38
N GLY A 113 -12.51 -0.26 12.48
CA GLY A 113 -11.90 -0.88 11.31
C GLY A 113 -12.75 -0.84 10.02
N GLU A 114 -12.24 -1.54 8.99
CA GLU A 114 -12.71 -1.59 7.59
C GLU A 114 -13.89 -2.58 7.35
N ALA A 115 -14.89 -2.28 6.51
CA ALA A 115 -16.12 -3.12 6.39
C ALA A 115 -16.68 -3.39 4.96
N LEU A 116 -17.35 -4.54 4.80
CA LEU A 116 -18.00 -5.06 3.58
C LEU A 116 -19.53 -5.22 3.73
N ALA A 117 -20.30 -5.16 2.64
CA ALA A 117 -21.76 -5.35 2.69
C ALA A 117 -22.17 -6.71 3.29
N LEU A 118 -23.29 -6.74 4.04
CA LEU A 118 -23.73 -7.94 4.77
C LEU A 118 -24.00 -9.17 3.88
N ASP A 119 -24.45 -8.95 2.65
CA ASP A 119 -24.72 -10.01 1.68
C ASP A 119 -23.48 -10.48 0.92
N THR A 120 -22.31 -9.86 1.17
CA THR A 120 -21.04 -10.28 0.56
C THR A 120 -20.78 -11.75 0.88
N LEU A 121 -20.67 -12.55 -0.17
CA LEU A 121 -20.43 -13.99 -0.08
C LEU A 121 -19.03 -14.25 0.48
N VAL A 122 -18.88 -15.20 1.40
CA VAL A 122 -17.60 -15.59 2.00
C VAL A 122 -17.44 -17.11 1.88
N PRO A 123 -16.34 -17.60 1.26
CA PRO A 123 -16.04 -19.03 1.21
C PRO A 123 -15.55 -19.55 2.57
N SER A 124 -16.07 -20.71 2.98
CA SER A 124 -15.69 -21.42 4.20
C SER A 124 -15.49 -22.91 3.92
N PRO A 125 -14.64 -23.63 4.68
CA PRO A 125 -14.52 -25.08 4.62
C PRO A 125 -15.85 -25.85 4.75
N ASP A 126 -16.84 -25.26 5.42
CA ASP A 126 -18.14 -25.88 5.70
C ASP A 126 -19.24 -25.46 4.70
N GLY A 127 -18.94 -24.59 3.73
CA GLY A 127 -19.95 -24.06 2.82
C GLY A 127 -19.78 -22.60 2.44
N TRP A 128 -20.66 -22.13 1.57
CA TRP A 128 -20.80 -20.70 1.35
C TRP A 128 -21.54 -20.08 2.54
N THR A 129 -21.04 -18.94 3.00
CA THR A 129 -21.71 -18.09 4.00
C THR A 129 -21.69 -16.64 3.53
N THR A 130 -22.22 -15.73 4.33
CA THR A 130 -22.21 -14.29 4.03
C THR A 130 -21.56 -13.51 5.15
N MET A 131 -21.11 -12.29 4.82
CA MET A 131 -20.50 -11.38 5.77
C MET A 131 -21.41 -11.14 6.98
N GLY A 132 -22.73 -11.02 6.78
CA GLY A 132 -23.71 -10.86 7.84
C GLY A 132 -23.99 -12.12 8.65
N ALA A 133 -23.83 -13.32 8.06
CA ALA A 133 -24.09 -14.59 8.71
C ALA A 133 -22.91 -15.07 9.59
N LEU A 134 -21.68 -14.67 9.27
CA LEU A 134 -20.48 -15.09 10.01
C LEU A 134 -20.55 -14.77 11.50
N ARG A 135 -20.00 -15.64 12.34
CA ARG A 135 -19.90 -15.53 13.80
C ARG A 135 -18.47 -15.84 14.26
N ALA A 136 -18.15 -15.43 15.48
CA ALA A 136 -16.88 -15.83 16.11
C ALA A 136 -16.81 -17.36 16.22
N GLY A 137 -15.67 -17.94 15.86
CA GLY A 137 -15.44 -19.39 15.82
C GLY A 137 -15.62 -20.02 14.43
N ASP A 138 -16.33 -19.36 13.50
CA ASP A 138 -16.49 -19.85 12.13
C ASP A 138 -15.13 -19.94 11.42
N GLN A 139 -15.01 -20.81 10.41
CA GLN A 139 -13.81 -20.91 9.59
C GLN A 139 -14.02 -20.23 8.24
N VAL A 140 -12.99 -19.57 7.72
CA VAL A 140 -12.97 -18.96 6.38
C VAL A 140 -11.60 -19.17 5.75
N PHE A 141 -11.45 -18.88 4.46
CA PHE A 141 -10.14 -18.93 3.80
C PHE A 141 -9.38 -17.61 3.97
N ALA A 142 -8.13 -17.72 4.42
CA ALA A 142 -7.17 -16.62 4.48
C ALA A 142 -6.75 -16.18 3.07
N GLY A 143 -6.11 -15.00 2.95
CA GLY A 143 -5.71 -14.47 1.65
C GLY A 143 -4.63 -15.26 0.91
N ASP A 144 -3.96 -16.21 1.55
CA ASP A 144 -3.06 -17.19 0.92
C ASP A 144 -3.77 -18.49 0.52
N GLY A 145 -5.07 -18.62 0.83
CA GLY A 145 -5.89 -19.80 0.57
C GLY A 145 -5.88 -20.84 1.70
N SER A 146 -5.12 -20.62 2.77
CA SER A 146 -5.16 -21.48 3.97
C SER A 146 -6.48 -21.30 4.73
N VAL A 147 -6.83 -22.25 5.60
CA VAL A 147 -7.99 -22.10 6.49
C VAL A 147 -7.58 -21.26 7.71
N CYS A 148 -8.34 -20.21 7.99
CA CYS A 148 -8.22 -19.41 9.20
C CYS A 148 -9.56 -19.34 9.94
N ARG A 149 -9.54 -18.86 11.18
CA ARG A 149 -10.72 -18.71 12.03
C ARG A 149 -11.17 -17.27 12.06
N VAL A 150 -12.48 -17.08 11.99
CA VAL A 150 -13.12 -15.84 12.41
C VAL A 150 -12.97 -15.74 13.91
N ILE A 151 -12.01 -14.94 14.35
CA ILE A 151 -11.84 -14.58 15.75
C ILE A 151 -13.08 -13.81 16.22
N GLU A 152 -13.64 -12.97 15.35
CA GLU A 152 -14.82 -12.19 15.71
C GLU A 152 -15.62 -11.68 14.51
N ALA A 153 -16.93 -11.56 14.72
CA ALA A 153 -17.89 -10.90 13.85
C ALA A 153 -18.29 -9.55 14.46
N PHE A 154 -17.97 -8.43 13.80
CA PHE A 154 -18.26 -7.10 14.34
C PHE A 154 -19.76 -6.74 14.18
N PRO A 155 -20.29 -5.76 14.95
CA PRO A 155 -21.64 -5.24 14.73
C PRO A 155 -21.82 -4.65 13.32
N VAL A 156 -23.07 -4.61 12.87
CA VAL A 156 -23.44 -3.98 11.59
C VAL A 156 -23.25 -2.46 11.69
N LEU A 157 -22.58 -1.89 10.69
CA LEU A 157 -22.35 -0.47 10.52
C LEU A 157 -23.27 0.06 9.42
N THR A 158 -23.93 1.18 9.68
CA THR A 158 -24.87 1.81 8.75
C THR A 158 -24.41 3.22 8.35
N ASN A 159 -24.99 3.77 7.28
CA ASN A 159 -24.77 5.15 6.80
C ASN A 159 -23.29 5.48 6.48
N ARG A 160 -22.57 4.55 5.86
CA ARG A 160 -21.18 4.75 5.40
C ARG A 160 -21.17 4.93 3.87
N PRO A 161 -20.31 5.81 3.30
CA PRO A 161 -20.12 5.86 1.86
C PRO A 161 -19.66 4.50 1.33
N CYS A 162 -20.37 3.97 0.33
CA CYS A 162 -20.15 2.65 -0.22
C CYS A 162 -19.84 2.73 -1.71
N TYR A 163 -19.03 1.78 -2.17
CA TYR A 163 -18.72 1.59 -3.58
C TYR A 163 -19.00 0.15 -4.00
N ARG A 164 -19.56 -0.01 -5.20
CA ARG A 164 -19.63 -1.30 -5.90
C ARG A 164 -18.36 -1.47 -6.73
N MET A 165 -17.63 -2.55 -6.46
CA MET A 165 -16.45 -2.93 -7.22
C MET A 165 -16.76 -4.12 -8.12
N THR A 166 -16.35 -4.05 -9.38
CA THR A 166 -16.42 -5.17 -10.33
C THR A 166 -15.01 -5.70 -10.58
N ILE A 167 -14.73 -6.94 -10.21
CA ILE A 167 -13.40 -7.56 -10.23
C ILE A 167 -13.46 -8.85 -11.03
N GLU A 168 -13.01 -8.82 -12.29
CA GLU A 168 -13.14 -9.95 -13.24
C GLU A 168 -14.53 -10.61 -13.27
N GLY A 169 -15.58 -9.79 -13.29
CA GLY A 169 -16.97 -10.25 -13.29
C GLY A 169 -17.57 -10.58 -11.92
N ALA A 170 -16.76 -10.63 -10.85
CA ALA A 170 -17.27 -10.66 -9.48
C ALA A 170 -17.73 -9.26 -9.07
N GLU A 171 -18.79 -9.16 -8.28
CA GLU A 171 -19.22 -7.91 -7.67
C GLU A 171 -19.10 -7.98 -6.15
N VAL A 172 -18.65 -6.89 -5.54
CA VAL A 172 -18.58 -6.72 -4.09
C VAL A 172 -18.86 -5.26 -3.74
N ILE A 173 -19.63 -5.04 -2.68
CA ILE A 173 -19.88 -3.71 -2.13
C ILE A 173 -19.07 -3.55 -0.86
N ALA A 174 -18.26 -2.49 -0.81
CA ALA A 174 -17.37 -2.18 0.30
C ALA A 174 -17.53 -0.72 0.71
N ASP A 175 -17.23 -0.41 1.97
CA ASP A 175 -17.14 1.00 2.35
C ASP A 175 -15.92 1.67 1.67
N ALA A 176 -15.93 3.00 1.63
CA ALA A 176 -14.90 3.82 1.00
C ALA A 176 -13.48 3.56 1.52
N ARG A 177 -13.35 3.22 2.81
CA ARG A 177 -12.07 3.05 3.50
C ARG A 177 -11.61 1.59 3.56
N HIS A 178 -12.46 0.67 3.12
CA HIS A 178 -12.18 -0.76 3.10
C HIS A 178 -10.91 -1.07 2.31
N LYS A 179 -9.99 -1.85 2.87
CA LYS A 179 -8.68 -2.08 2.25
C LYS A 179 -8.64 -3.35 1.42
N TRP A 180 -7.95 -3.23 0.30
CA TRP A 180 -7.70 -4.27 -0.70
C TRP A 180 -6.20 -4.44 -0.89
N VAL A 181 -5.76 -5.68 -1.08
CA VAL A 181 -4.39 -5.97 -1.52
C VAL A 181 -4.39 -5.95 -3.05
N THR A 182 -3.94 -4.84 -3.65
CA THR A 182 -3.95 -4.60 -5.10
C THR A 182 -2.56 -4.32 -5.65
N SER A 183 -2.37 -4.52 -6.94
CA SER A 183 -1.18 -4.11 -7.70
C SER A 183 -1.62 -3.15 -8.80
N THR A 184 -0.85 -2.13 -9.13
CA THR A 184 -1.07 -1.22 -10.27
C THR A 184 -0.46 -1.79 -11.56
N ARG A 185 -0.75 -1.19 -12.72
CA ARG A 185 -0.20 -1.67 -14.01
C ARG A 185 1.32 -1.60 -14.02
N ASP A 186 1.87 -0.54 -13.46
CA ASP A 186 3.31 -0.31 -13.39
C ASP A 186 3.97 -1.27 -12.39
N GLU A 187 3.27 -1.64 -11.31
CA GLU A 187 3.71 -2.65 -10.33
C GLU A 187 3.72 -4.08 -10.89
N ARG A 188 2.92 -4.36 -11.93
CA ARG A 188 2.85 -5.67 -12.61
C ARG A 188 3.82 -5.84 -13.79
N GLY A 189 4.65 -4.84 -14.10
CA GLY A 189 5.46 -4.76 -15.34
C GLY A 189 6.16 -6.05 -15.78
N TYR A 190 6.19 -6.29 -17.11
CA TYR A 190 6.42 -7.64 -17.69
C TYR A 190 7.88 -8.10 -17.76
N VAL A 191 8.86 -7.22 -18.00
CA VAL A 191 10.31 -7.50 -18.02
C VAL A 191 11.03 -6.14 -17.91
N GLY A 192 12.18 -6.04 -17.22
CA GLY A 192 13.06 -4.86 -17.36
C GLY A 192 13.62 -4.74 -18.80
N ARG A 193 14.15 -3.57 -19.19
CA ARG A 193 14.90 -3.40 -20.48
C ARG A 193 16.13 -4.31 -20.57
N ASP A 194 16.52 -4.84 -19.41
CA ASP A 194 17.69 -5.58 -19.03
C ASP A 194 17.43 -7.10 -18.97
N GLY A 195 16.23 -7.56 -19.35
CA GLY A 195 15.95 -8.99 -19.60
C GLY A 195 15.72 -9.85 -18.36
N TYR A 196 15.84 -9.29 -17.14
CA TYR A 196 15.55 -9.98 -15.89
C TYR A 196 14.05 -9.87 -15.50
N PRO A 197 13.43 -10.95 -14.99
CA PRO A 197 12.06 -10.90 -14.47
C PRO A 197 12.00 -9.97 -13.25
N LYS A 198 11.20 -8.90 -13.32
CA LYS A 198 10.86 -8.10 -12.14
C LYS A 198 9.93 -8.93 -11.24
N GLU A 199 10.19 -8.97 -9.93
CA GLU A 199 9.24 -9.52 -8.97
C GLU A 199 7.88 -8.81 -9.08
N ARG A 200 6.80 -9.53 -8.77
CA ARG A 200 5.41 -9.08 -8.90
C ARG A 200 4.93 -8.58 -7.54
N TYR A 201 4.42 -7.36 -7.46
CA TYR A 201 4.28 -6.67 -6.17
C TYR A 201 2.85 -6.20 -5.86
N GLU A 202 2.41 -6.39 -4.61
CA GLU A 202 1.07 -6.03 -4.10
C GLU A 202 1.18 -4.95 -3.01
N GLN A 203 0.23 -4.01 -2.93
CA GLN A 203 0.11 -2.99 -1.89
C GLN A 203 -1.32 -2.95 -1.32
N VAL A 204 -1.45 -2.44 -0.10
CA VAL A 204 -2.75 -2.23 0.55
C VAL A 204 -3.30 -0.85 0.15
N ARG A 205 -4.50 -0.80 -0.43
CA ARG A 205 -5.18 0.43 -0.88
C ARG A 205 -6.63 0.45 -0.42
N THR A 206 -7.18 1.63 -0.11
CA THR A 206 -8.61 1.75 0.20
C THR A 206 -9.46 1.65 -1.07
N THR A 207 -10.74 1.34 -0.93
CA THR A 207 -11.70 1.37 -2.06
C THR A 207 -11.69 2.72 -2.77
N GLU A 208 -11.65 3.82 -2.03
CA GLU A 208 -11.59 5.18 -2.58
C GLU A 208 -10.26 5.44 -3.32
N ASP A 209 -9.12 4.96 -2.81
CA ASP A 209 -7.84 5.11 -3.51
C ASP A 209 -7.86 4.40 -4.86
N VAL A 210 -8.37 3.16 -4.89
CA VAL A 210 -8.54 2.40 -6.14
C VAL A 210 -9.49 3.10 -7.11
N ALA A 211 -10.52 3.79 -6.60
CA ALA A 211 -11.45 4.56 -7.42
C ALA A 211 -10.77 5.77 -8.08
N LYS A 212 -9.88 6.48 -7.36
CA LYS A 212 -9.21 7.70 -7.82
C LYS A 212 -8.32 7.48 -9.05
N ASP A 213 -7.62 6.36 -9.13
CA ASP A 213 -6.69 6.05 -10.22
C ASP A 213 -6.97 4.69 -10.90
N LEU A 214 -8.25 4.30 -10.98
CA LEU A 214 -8.70 3.03 -11.56
C LEU A 214 -8.20 2.77 -12.98
N LYS A 215 -8.07 3.83 -13.78
CA LYS A 215 -7.62 3.79 -15.17
C LYS A 215 -6.29 4.52 -15.32
N CYS A 216 -5.38 3.95 -16.10
CA CYS A 216 -4.15 4.65 -16.48
C CYS A 216 -4.47 5.79 -17.46
N ASN A 217 -3.85 6.96 -17.25
CA ASN A 217 -3.95 8.09 -18.16
C ASN A 217 -3.26 7.77 -19.51
N GLY A 218 -3.95 7.98 -20.63
CA GLY A 218 -3.41 7.76 -21.97
C GLY A 218 -4.48 7.70 -23.06
N LEU A 219 -4.05 7.65 -24.33
CA LEU A 219 -4.92 7.57 -25.53
C LEU A 219 -5.89 6.37 -25.50
N TRP A 220 -5.53 5.29 -24.80
CA TRP A 220 -6.36 4.10 -24.59
C TRP A 220 -6.36 3.76 -23.10
N PRO A 221 -7.34 4.28 -22.32
CA PRO A 221 -7.40 4.03 -20.88
C PRO A 221 -7.47 2.54 -20.57
N SER A 222 -6.48 2.02 -19.85
CA SER A 222 -6.44 0.62 -19.43
C SER A 222 -6.58 0.50 -17.92
N THR A 223 -7.05 -0.66 -17.46
CA THR A 223 -7.25 -0.91 -16.03
C THR A 223 -5.92 -0.90 -15.28
N ASN A 224 -5.85 -0.06 -14.25
CA ASN A 224 -4.65 0.11 -13.44
C ASN A 224 -4.54 -0.99 -12.37
N HIS A 225 -5.60 -1.22 -11.59
CA HIS A 225 -5.54 -2.11 -10.42
C HIS A 225 -5.90 -3.58 -10.72
N ALA A 226 -5.21 -4.50 -10.05
CA ALA A 226 -5.54 -5.93 -10.05
C ALA A 226 -5.20 -6.60 -8.71
N ILE A 227 -5.93 -7.64 -8.34
CA ILE A 227 -5.77 -8.43 -7.11
C ILE A 227 -5.20 -9.80 -7.48
N ARG A 228 -4.29 -10.36 -6.67
CA ARG A 228 -3.71 -11.65 -6.99
C ARG A 228 -4.73 -12.78 -6.92
N ALA A 229 -4.72 -13.68 -7.89
CA ALA A 229 -5.53 -14.90 -7.87
C ALA A 229 -4.90 -15.93 -6.92
N VAL A 230 -5.72 -16.55 -6.08
CA VAL A 230 -5.29 -17.47 -5.03
C VAL A 230 -6.05 -18.79 -5.17
N SER A 231 -5.38 -19.92 -4.95
CA SER A 231 -6.03 -21.23 -4.82
C SER A 231 -6.24 -21.55 -3.34
N ILE A 232 -7.41 -22.05 -2.97
CA ILE A 232 -7.67 -22.45 -1.58
C ILE A 232 -7.15 -23.86 -1.30
N THR A 233 -6.74 -24.10 -0.05
CA THR A 233 -6.48 -25.43 0.51
C THR A 233 -7.82 -26.07 0.85
N GLY A 234 -8.26 -27.08 0.11
CA GLY A 234 -9.53 -27.76 0.40
C GLY A 234 -9.56 -28.40 1.79
N SER A 235 -10.75 -28.77 2.28
CA SER A 235 -10.98 -29.40 3.60
C SER A 235 -10.69 -30.91 3.67
N GLY A 236 -10.12 -31.51 2.61
CA GLY A 236 -9.61 -32.90 2.66
C GLY A 236 -10.68 -33.98 2.92
N SER A 237 -11.95 -33.71 2.66
CA SER A 237 -13.00 -34.72 2.78
C SER A 237 -12.85 -35.81 1.69
N ASP A 238 -12.28 -36.95 2.06
CA ASP A 238 -12.11 -38.10 1.15
C ASP A 238 -13.43 -38.79 0.76
N ASN A 239 -14.55 -38.46 1.40
CA ASN A 239 -15.81 -39.20 1.28
C ASN A 239 -16.88 -38.47 0.45
N LEU A 240 -16.55 -38.14 -0.80
CA LEU A 240 -17.52 -37.57 -1.75
C LEU A 240 -18.53 -38.63 -2.19
N PRO A 241 -19.84 -38.34 -2.30
CA PRO A 241 -20.84 -39.34 -2.67
C PRO A 241 -20.56 -39.99 -4.02
N VAL A 242 -20.04 -39.21 -4.97
CA VAL A 242 -19.57 -39.67 -6.27
C VAL A 242 -18.11 -39.21 -6.47
N PRO A 243 -17.18 -40.09 -6.85
CA PRO A 243 -15.85 -39.69 -7.31
C PRO A 243 -15.88 -38.51 -8.28
N ALA A 244 -15.01 -37.55 -8.04
CA ALA A 244 -15.12 -36.21 -8.61
C ALA A 244 -15.09 -36.19 -10.14
N TYR A 245 -14.21 -36.99 -10.77
CA TYR A 245 -14.13 -37.09 -12.22
C TYR A 245 -15.43 -37.64 -12.82
N THR A 246 -15.90 -38.79 -12.33
CA THR A 246 -17.16 -39.42 -12.76
C THR A 246 -18.35 -38.47 -12.61
N LEU A 247 -18.44 -37.74 -11.50
CA LEU A 247 -19.51 -36.74 -11.33
C LEU A 247 -19.42 -35.64 -12.38
N GLY A 248 -18.23 -35.09 -12.62
CA GLY A 248 -18.02 -34.01 -13.59
C GLY A 248 -18.45 -34.41 -14.98
N TYR A 249 -18.03 -35.60 -15.43
CA TYR A 249 -18.40 -36.10 -16.75
C TYR A 249 -19.91 -36.35 -16.86
N TRP A 250 -20.54 -36.90 -15.81
CA TRP A 250 -22.00 -37.09 -15.79
C TRP A 250 -22.76 -35.76 -15.76
N LEU A 251 -22.26 -34.73 -15.08
CA LEU A 251 -22.89 -33.42 -15.05
C LEU A 251 -22.95 -32.78 -16.45
N GLY A 252 -21.93 -32.98 -17.28
CA GLY A 252 -21.97 -32.60 -18.69
C GLY A 252 -22.87 -33.53 -19.51
N ASP A 253 -22.37 -34.70 -19.85
CA ASP A 253 -22.98 -35.60 -20.86
C ASP A 253 -23.84 -36.74 -20.28
N GLY A 254 -24.09 -36.73 -18.98
CA GLY A 254 -24.98 -37.69 -18.32
C GLY A 254 -26.48 -37.38 -18.53
N SER A 255 -27.31 -38.42 -18.45
CA SER A 255 -28.76 -38.27 -18.41
C SER A 255 -29.19 -37.63 -17.08
N SER A 256 -29.95 -36.52 -17.12
CA SER A 256 -30.47 -35.91 -15.89
C SER A 256 -31.39 -36.83 -15.07
N ARG A 257 -31.85 -37.96 -15.62
CA ARG A 257 -32.81 -38.86 -14.96
C ARG A 257 -32.21 -40.22 -14.58
N SER A 258 -30.97 -40.53 -14.98
CA SER A 258 -30.40 -41.87 -14.82
C SER A 258 -28.87 -41.87 -14.84
N ALA A 259 -28.25 -42.99 -14.49
CA ALA A 259 -26.79 -43.17 -14.57
C ALA A 259 -26.26 -43.49 -15.98
N HIS A 260 -26.97 -43.07 -17.04
CA HIS A 260 -26.47 -43.18 -18.41
C HIS A 260 -25.57 -41.99 -18.72
N ILE A 261 -24.49 -42.25 -19.46
CA ILE A 261 -23.57 -41.26 -20.01
C ILE A 261 -23.47 -41.51 -21.51
N THR A 262 -23.41 -40.43 -22.30
CA THR A 262 -23.13 -40.49 -23.74
C THR A 262 -21.76 -39.88 -24.00
N SER A 263 -20.89 -40.56 -24.76
CA SER A 263 -19.59 -40.02 -25.14
C SER A 263 -19.31 -40.20 -26.63
N HIS A 264 -18.37 -39.41 -27.17
CA HIS A 264 -17.89 -39.63 -28.53
C HIS A 264 -17.20 -41.00 -28.66
N PRO A 265 -17.33 -41.70 -29.81
CA PRO A 265 -16.69 -43.00 -30.02
C PRO A 265 -15.19 -43.06 -29.75
N GLU A 266 -14.45 -42.04 -30.13
CA GLU A 266 -12.99 -41.99 -29.96
C GLU A 266 -12.57 -41.74 -28.50
N ASP A 267 -13.40 -41.03 -27.72
CA ASP A 267 -13.10 -40.72 -26.33
C ASP A 267 -13.54 -41.86 -25.39
N GLN A 268 -14.52 -42.67 -25.82
CA GLN A 268 -15.18 -43.67 -24.97
C GLN A 268 -14.22 -44.61 -24.23
N PRO A 269 -13.20 -45.23 -24.86
CA PRO A 269 -12.31 -46.16 -24.16
C PRO A 269 -11.64 -45.50 -22.96
N PHE A 270 -11.13 -44.29 -23.14
CA PHE A 270 -10.49 -43.52 -22.08
C PHE A 270 -11.49 -43.12 -20.98
N ILE A 271 -12.69 -42.68 -21.34
CA ILE A 271 -13.72 -42.31 -20.35
C ILE A 271 -14.17 -43.51 -19.51
N VAL A 272 -14.34 -44.67 -20.14
CA VAL A 272 -14.71 -45.91 -19.44
C VAL A 272 -13.61 -46.34 -18.47
N GLU A 273 -12.34 -46.23 -18.88
CA GLU A 273 -11.19 -46.53 -18.02
C GLU A 273 -11.12 -45.58 -16.82
N ARG A 274 -11.25 -44.26 -17.02
CA ARG A 274 -11.28 -43.28 -15.93
C ARG A 274 -12.44 -43.50 -14.94
N ILE A 275 -13.63 -43.85 -15.45
CA ILE A 275 -14.78 -44.20 -14.60
C ILE A 275 -14.54 -45.52 -13.84
N ALA A 276 -13.78 -46.45 -14.42
CA ALA A 276 -13.38 -47.70 -13.75
C ALA A 276 -12.34 -47.47 -12.65
N GLU A 277 -11.39 -46.54 -12.83
CA GLU A 277 -10.47 -46.10 -11.78
C GLU A 277 -11.20 -45.48 -10.58
N ASP A 278 -12.32 -44.80 -10.84
CA ASP A 278 -13.26 -44.30 -9.82
C ASP A 278 -14.10 -45.44 -9.17
N GLY A 279 -13.89 -46.69 -9.56
CA GLY A 279 -14.51 -47.87 -8.96
C GLY A 279 -15.85 -48.28 -9.57
N TYR A 280 -16.24 -47.75 -10.73
CA TYR A 280 -17.50 -48.08 -11.38
C TYR A 280 -17.34 -49.00 -12.60
N GLU A 281 -18.23 -49.97 -12.71
CA GLU A 281 -18.37 -50.78 -13.92
C GLU A 281 -19.34 -50.11 -14.90
N THR A 282 -19.03 -50.18 -16.20
CA THR A 282 -19.93 -49.70 -17.27
C THR A 282 -20.56 -50.85 -18.06
N ARG A 283 -21.72 -50.62 -18.65
CA ARG A 283 -22.39 -51.54 -19.58
C ARG A 283 -22.95 -50.74 -20.76
N LEU A 284 -22.60 -51.13 -21.98
CA LEU A 284 -23.19 -50.55 -23.18
C LEU A 284 -24.72 -50.72 -23.17
N SER A 285 -25.45 -49.64 -23.41
CA SER A 285 -26.90 -49.68 -23.61
C SER A 285 -27.21 -49.89 -25.08
N LEU A 286 -28.18 -50.77 -25.38
CA LEU A 286 -28.57 -51.10 -26.76
C LEU A 286 -29.18 -49.87 -27.44
N GLY A 287 -28.50 -49.38 -28.48
CA GLY A 287 -28.91 -48.22 -29.28
C GLY A 287 -27.70 -47.42 -29.75
N GLN A 288 -27.02 -47.90 -30.80
CA GLN A 288 -26.06 -47.09 -31.55
C GLN A 288 -26.84 -46.01 -32.31
N ASP A 289 -26.76 -44.75 -31.86
CA ASP A 289 -26.94 -43.63 -32.77
C ASP A 289 -25.57 -43.33 -33.41
N ARG A 290 -25.55 -42.91 -34.67
CA ARG A 290 -24.33 -42.56 -35.42
C ARG A 290 -23.56 -41.37 -34.81
N ARG A 291 -24.06 -40.76 -33.73
CA ARG A 291 -23.54 -39.53 -33.12
C ARG A 291 -22.88 -39.72 -31.74
N GLY A 292 -22.94 -40.91 -31.13
CA GLY A 292 -22.30 -41.16 -29.82
C GLY A 292 -22.64 -42.52 -29.21
N TYR A 293 -21.79 -43.00 -28.29
CA TYR A 293 -22.05 -44.23 -27.53
C TYR A 293 -22.65 -43.93 -26.17
N THR A 294 -23.79 -44.55 -25.87
CA THR A 294 -24.43 -44.45 -24.56
C THR A 294 -24.18 -45.71 -23.74
N PHE A 295 -23.70 -45.54 -22.51
CA PHE A 295 -23.46 -46.63 -21.58
C PHE A 295 -24.05 -46.32 -20.20
N LEU A 296 -24.52 -47.36 -19.53
CA LEU A 296 -24.97 -47.32 -18.14
C LEU A 296 -23.75 -47.49 -17.22
N VAL A 297 -23.58 -46.58 -16.27
CA VAL A 297 -22.64 -46.75 -15.17
C VAL A 297 -23.37 -47.48 -14.03
N LYS A 298 -22.94 -48.70 -13.71
CA LYS A 298 -23.60 -49.53 -12.69
C LYS A 298 -23.42 -48.89 -11.32
N ARG A 299 -24.44 -49.01 -10.47
CA ARG A 299 -24.47 -48.53 -9.07
C ARG A 299 -24.42 -47.00 -8.88
N LEU A 300 -23.91 -46.24 -9.85
CA LEU A 300 -23.86 -44.77 -9.84
C LEU A 300 -25.23 -44.11 -9.56
N SER A 301 -26.36 -44.72 -9.95
CA SER A 301 -27.70 -44.16 -9.66
C SER A 301 -27.99 -44.02 -8.17
N ARG A 302 -27.40 -44.85 -7.30
CA ARG A 302 -27.53 -44.71 -5.84
C ARG A 302 -26.77 -43.46 -5.38
N ASP A 303 -25.56 -43.31 -5.89
CA ASP A 303 -24.59 -42.31 -5.45
C ASP A 303 -24.97 -40.91 -5.99
N LEU A 304 -25.51 -40.81 -7.21
CA LEU A 304 -26.12 -39.59 -7.76
C LEU A 304 -27.36 -39.12 -6.98
N ARG A 305 -28.10 -40.04 -6.36
CA ARG A 305 -29.21 -39.66 -5.46
C ARG A 305 -28.67 -39.17 -4.13
N ALA A 306 -27.60 -39.77 -3.61
CA ALA A 306 -26.93 -39.29 -2.41
C ALA A 306 -26.36 -37.88 -2.60
N ALA A 307 -25.81 -37.57 -3.77
CA ALA A 307 -25.36 -36.23 -4.16
C ALA A 307 -26.50 -35.25 -4.52
N ASP A 308 -27.77 -35.68 -4.51
CA ASP A 308 -28.94 -34.87 -4.90
C ASP A 308 -28.84 -34.22 -6.31
N VAL A 309 -28.22 -34.90 -7.28
CA VAL A 309 -28.03 -34.34 -8.64
C VAL A 309 -29.00 -34.90 -9.68
N ILE A 310 -29.75 -35.96 -9.37
CA ILE A 310 -30.80 -36.49 -10.26
C ILE A 310 -31.92 -35.46 -10.42
N LYS A 311 -32.23 -35.12 -11.67
CA LYS A 311 -33.14 -34.04 -12.11
C LYS A 311 -32.73 -32.65 -11.61
N ASN A 312 -31.55 -32.51 -11.01
CA ASN A 312 -31.05 -31.29 -10.40
C ASN A 312 -29.54 -31.14 -10.67
N LYS A 313 -29.16 -31.17 -11.96
CA LYS A 313 -27.76 -31.05 -12.39
C LYS A 313 -27.17 -29.73 -11.89
N ARG A 314 -26.33 -29.83 -10.86
CA ARG A 314 -25.52 -28.77 -10.26
C ARG A 314 -24.26 -29.41 -9.70
N ILE A 315 -23.24 -28.61 -9.43
CA ILE A 315 -22.11 -29.04 -8.60
C ILE A 315 -22.57 -28.98 -7.14
N PRO A 316 -22.54 -30.09 -6.38
CA PRO A 316 -22.89 -30.09 -4.96
C PRO A 316 -21.84 -29.33 -4.13
N ASP A 317 -22.27 -28.77 -2.99
CA ASP A 317 -21.45 -27.86 -2.22
C ASP A 317 -20.19 -28.52 -1.66
N GLU A 318 -20.25 -29.79 -1.25
CA GLU A 318 -19.09 -30.52 -0.72
C GLU A 318 -17.92 -30.63 -1.71
N TYR A 319 -18.18 -30.47 -3.01
CA TYR A 319 -17.14 -30.51 -4.04
C TYR A 319 -16.36 -29.20 -4.15
N PHE A 320 -16.89 -28.05 -3.73
CA PHE A 320 -16.13 -26.78 -3.76
C PHE A 320 -15.02 -26.74 -2.71
N TRP A 321 -15.19 -27.53 -1.65
CA TRP A 321 -14.28 -27.61 -0.50
C TRP A 321 -13.45 -28.89 -0.52
N ALA A 322 -13.68 -29.80 -1.47
CA ALA A 322 -12.90 -31.00 -1.67
C ALA A 322 -11.40 -30.70 -1.88
N SER A 323 -10.55 -31.73 -1.80
CA SER A 323 -9.10 -31.57 -2.01
C SER A 323 -8.80 -30.90 -3.35
N GLN A 324 -7.61 -30.30 -3.49
CA GLN A 324 -7.24 -29.67 -4.75
C GLN A 324 -7.27 -30.68 -5.91
N GLU A 325 -6.84 -31.91 -5.67
CA GLU A 325 -6.87 -33.02 -6.63
C GLU A 325 -8.31 -33.39 -7.01
N GLN A 326 -9.21 -33.51 -6.04
CA GLN A 326 -10.62 -33.83 -6.29
C GLN A 326 -11.32 -32.72 -7.09
N ARG A 327 -11.07 -31.44 -6.76
CA ARG A 327 -11.63 -30.31 -7.52
C ARG A 327 -11.09 -30.25 -8.94
N LEU A 328 -9.80 -30.52 -9.12
CA LEU A 328 -9.20 -30.64 -10.43
C LEU A 328 -9.80 -31.82 -11.22
N ALA A 329 -10.02 -32.97 -10.59
CA ALA A 329 -10.67 -34.12 -11.21
C ALA A 329 -12.12 -33.82 -11.62
N LEU A 330 -12.88 -33.08 -10.81
CA LEU A 330 -14.23 -32.63 -11.17
C LEU A 330 -14.21 -31.71 -12.39
N VAL A 331 -13.28 -30.75 -12.41
CA VAL A 331 -13.05 -29.87 -13.57
C VAL A 331 -12.68 -30.69 -14.81
N GLN A 332 -11.78 -31.68 -14.68
CA GLN A 332 -11.41 -32.57 -15.78
C GLN A 332 -12.62 -33.31 -16.34
N GLY A 333 -13.49 -33.85 -15.49
CA GLY A 333 -14.72 -34.53 -15.94
C GLY A 333 -15.63 -33.60 -16.75
N LEU A 334 -15.91 -32.40 -16.23
CA LEU A 334 -16.72 -31.38 -16.91
C LEU A 334 -16.10 -30.91 -18.24
N MET A 335 -14.78 -30.79 -18.28
CA MET A 335 -14.04 -30.31 -19.45
C MET A 335 -13.87 -31.41 -20.51
N ASP A 336 -13.74 -32.66 -20.09
CA ASP A 336 -13.65 -33.79 -21.01
C ASP A 336 -15.00 -34.05 -21.70
N SER A 337 -16.13 -33.75 -21.07
CA SER A 337 -17.46 -33.75 -21.70
C SER A 337 -17.72 -32.49 -22.55
N ASP A 338 -18.08 -31.38 -21.90
CA ASP A 338 -18.60 -30.15 -22.54
C ASP A 338 -17.49 -29.13 -22.86
N GLY A 339 -16.24 -29.44 -22.53
CA GLY A 339 -15.09 -28.57 -22.71
C GLY A 339 -14.37 -28.77 -24.03
N THR A 340 -13.81 -27.68 -24.55
CA THR A 340 -12.96 -27.64 -25.74
C THR A 340 -11.73 -26.81 -25.49
N ILE A 341 -10.67 -27.06 -26.26
CA ILE A 341 -9.44 -26.28 -26.22
C ILE A 341 -8.93 -26.03 -27.65
N SER A 342 -8.70 -24.76 -27.95
CA SER A 342 -8.14 -24.32 -29.24
C SER A 342 -6.67 -24.68 -29.36
N GLU A 343 -6.14 -24.64 -30.58
CA GLU A 343 -4.69 -24.83 -30.85
C GLU A 343 -3.82 -23.79 -30.15
N ARG A 344 -4.39 -22.63 -29.77
CA ARG A 344 -3.69 -21.57 -29.02
C ARG A 344 -3.78 -21.75 -27.50
N GLY A 345 -4.31 -22.87 -27.02
CA GLY A 345 -4.43 -23.19 -25.59
C GLY A 345 -5.56 -22.44 -24.86
N GLN A 346 -6.47 -21.78 -25.58
CA GLN A 346 -7.68 -21.20 -24.96
C GLN A 346 -8.72 -22.29 -24.76
N PHE A 347 -9.12 -22.49 -23.51
CA PHE A 347 -10.18 -23.42 -23.15
C PHE A 347 -11.55 -22.73 -23.17
N GLU A 348 -12.59 -23.50 -23.45
CA GLU A 348 -13.99 -23.09 -23.38
C GLU A 348 -14.84 -24.24 -22.84
N PHE A 349 -15.63 -23.96 -21.80
CA PHE A 349 -16.74 -24.81 -21.35
C PHE A 349 -18.06 -24.14 -21.74
N SER A 350 -18.93 -24.86 -22.44
CA SER A 350 -20.19 -24.32 -22.96
C SER A 350 -21.38 -25.07 -22.37
N ASN A 351 -22.29 -24.37 -21.67
CA ASN A 351 -23.49 -25.01 -21.13
C ASN A 351 -24.68 -24.03 -21.09
N LYS A 352 -25.91 -24.55 -21.12
CA LYS A 352 -27.15 -23.76 -21.02
C LYS A 352 -27.66 -23.65 -19.58
N ASN A 353 -27.14 -24.45 -18.65
CA ASN A 353 -27.56 -24.44 -17.26
C ASN A 353 -26.77 -23.38 -16.47
N PRO A 354 -27.40 -22.27 -16.03
CA PRO A 354 -26.71 -21.21 -15.29
C PRO A 354 -26.06 -21.70 -14.00
N ARG A 355 -26.63 -22.70 -13.31
CA ARG A 355 -26.04 -23.26 -12.08
C ARG A 355 -24.72 -23.96 -12.34
N LEU A 356 -24.60 -24.67 -13.46
CA LEU A 356 -23.33 -25.30 -13.87
C LEU A 356 -22.31 -24.25 -14.32
N ILE A 357 -22.75 -23.16 -14.94
CA ILE A 357 -21.87 -22.06 -15.34
C ILE A 357 -21.28 -21.37 -14.11
N SER A 358 -22.11 -20.96 -13.15
CA SER A 358 -21.64 -20.35 -11.90
C SER A 358 -20.77 -21.30 -11.10
N GLY A 359 -21.17 -22.58 -10.99
CA GLY A 359 -20.36 -23.58 -10.30
C GLY A 359 -19.01 -23.86 -11.00
N MET A 360 -18.96 -23.85 -12.32
CA MET A 360 -17.70 -23.98 -13.07
C MET A 360 -16.76 -22.79 -12.81
N VAL A 361 -17.30 -21.57 -12.75
CA VAL A 361 -16.51 -20.36 -12.41
C VAL A 361 -15.93 -20.46 -11.00
N ALA A 362 -16.74 -20.86 -10.03
CA ALA A 362 -16.30 -21.04 -8.65
C ALA A 362 -15.24 -22.16 -8.52
N LEU A 363 -15.43 -23.31 -9.16
CA LEU A 363 -14.45 -24.41 -9.18
C LEU A 363 -13.11 -23.96 -9.78
N LEU A 364 -13.13 -23.37 -10.98
CA LEU A 364 -11.93 -22.87 -11.63
C LEU A 364 -11.25 -21.80 -10.75
N SER A 365 -12.02 -20.86 -10.20
CA SER A 365 -11.48 -19.80 -9.33
C SER A 365 -10.85 -20.36 -8.06
N SER A 366 -11.42 -21.42 -7.49
CA SER A 366 -10.91 -22.09 -6.30
C SER A 366 -9.56 -22.80 -6.51
N LEU A 367 -9.24 -23.12 -7.78
CA LEU A 367 -7.94 -23.63 -8.25
C LEU A 367 -6.99 -22.50 -8.70
N GLY A 368 -7.35 -21.23 -8.47
CA GLY A 368 -6.60 -20.07 -8.93
C GLY A 368 -6.69 -19.84 -10.45
N VAL A 369 -7.65 -20.47 -11.15
CA VAL A 369 -7.85 -20.30 -12.59
C VAL A 369 -8.80 -19.14 -12.87
N LYS A 370 -8.29 -18.14 -13.56
CA LYS A 370 -9.08 -17.03 -14.09
C LYS A 370 -9.92 -17.47 -15.28
N CYS A 371 -11.19 -17.08 -15.30
CA CYS A 371 -12.07 -17.31 -16.43
C CYS A 371 -13.05 -16.14 -16.62
N ARG A 372 -13.55 -16.00 -17.86
CA ARG A 372 -14.58 -15.03 -18.23
C ARG A 372 -15.82 -15.78 -18.71
N VAL A 373 -16.99 -15.30 -18.30
CA VAL A 373 -18.28 -15.80 -18.79
C VAL A 373 -18.76 -14.92 -19.93
N VAL A 374 -19.23 -15.54 -21.02
CA VAL A 374 -19.88 -14.86 -22.14
C VAL A 374 -21.24 -15.50 -22.38
N TRP A 375 -22.30 -14.73 -22.15
CA TRP A 375 -23.67 -15.13 -22.43
C TRP A 375 -24.04 -14.88 -23.89
N ARG A 376 -24.67 -15.86 -24.53
CA ARG A 376 -25.27 -15.72 -25.86
C ARG A 376 -26.76 -15.40 -25.74
N PRO A 377 -27.35 -14.70 -26.73
CA PRO A 377 -28.80 -14.47 -26.78
C PRO A 377 -29.64 -15.76 -26.71
N SER A 378 -29.07 -16.89 -27.10
CA SER A 378 -29.71 -18.22 -27.01
C SER A 378 -29.84 -18.78 -25.59
N GLY A 379 -29.36 -18.07 -24.56
CA GLY A 379 -29.31 -18.53 -23.17
C GLY A 379 -28.15 -19.48 -22.87
N GLN A 380 -27.30 -19.80 -23.85
CA GLN A 380 -26.08 -20.57 -23.63
C GLN A 380 -24.95 -19.65 -23.14
N ALA A 381 -24.23 -20.06 -22.10
CA ALA A 381 -23.03 -19.38 -21.64
C ALA A 381 -21.75 -20.14 -21.97
N ARG A 382 -20.67 -19.39 -22.11
CA ARG A 382 -19.32 -19.90 -22.38
C ARG A 382 -18.37 -19.41 -21.31
N VAL A 383 -17.80 -20.32 -20.54
CA VAL A 383 -16.72 -20.05 -19.59
C VAL A 383 -15.41 -20.25 -20.33
N ARG A 384 -14.61 -19.19 -20.47
CA ARG A 384 -13.39 -19.19 -21.27
C ARG A 384 -12.18 -18.73 -20.47
N GLY A 385 -11.02 -19.28 -20.77
CA GLY A 385 -9.77 -18.86 -20.13
C GLY A 385 -8.55 -19.52 -20.73
N THR A 386 -7.42 -19.35 -20.04
CA THR A 386 -6.17 -20.06 -20.31
C THR A 386 -5.59 -20.51 -18.98
N THR A 387 -4.91 -21.64 -18.97
CA THR A 387 -4.25 -22.20 -17.79
C THR A 387 -3.17 -23.19 -18.23
N ASN A 388 -2.20 -23.47 -17.36
CA ASN A 388 -1.28 -24.61 -17.47
C ASN A 388 -1.59 -25.71 -16.43
N LEU A 389 -2.74 -25.62 -15.73
CA LEU A 389 -3.22 -26.72 -14.90
C LEU A 389 -3.79 -27.77 -15.84
N PRO A 390 -3.63 -29.07 -15.55
CA PRO A 390 -4.15 -30.14 -16.39
C PRO A 390 -5.66 -30.27 -16.21
N ILE A 391 -6.42 -29.27 -16.67
CA ILE A 391 -7.89 -29.20 -16.55
C ILE A 391 -8.63 -30.12 -17.52
N PHE A 392 -7.91 -30.86 -18.37
CA PHE A 392 -8.41 -31.94 -19.21
C PHE A 392 -7.64 -33.20 -18.86
N SER A 393 -8.30 -34.36 -18.89
CA SER A 393 -7.60 -35.65 -18.77
C SER A 393 -7.53 -36.41 -20.10
N LEU A 394 -8.45 -36.13 -21.04
CA LEU A 394 -8.39 -36.69 -22.39
C LEU A 394 -7.08 -36.29 -23.11
N PRO A 395 -6.26 -37.24 -23.59
CA PRO A 395 -4.94 -36.96 -24.18
C PRO A 395 -4.96 -35.89 -25.28
N ARG A 396 -5.89 -36.01 -26.24
CA ARG A 396 -6.03 -35.08 -27.36
C ARG A 396 -6.35 -33.62 -26.95
N LYS A 397 -6.90 -33.43 -25.74
CA LYS A 397 -7.22 -32.11 -25.17
C LYS A 397 -6.10 -31.65 -24.21
N SER A 398 -5.59 -32.55 -23.37
CA SER A 398 -4.54 -32.24 -22.39
C SER A 398 -3.23 -31.82 -23.06
N GLU A 399 -2.86 -32.42 -24.19
CA GLU A 399 -1.66 -32.07 -24.97
C GLU A 399 -1.68 -30.63 -25.50
N ARG A 400 -2.86 -29.99 -25.59
CA ARG A 400 -3.03 -28.60 -26.05
C ARG A 400 -2.91 -27.58 -24.94
N ILE A 401 -2.73 -28.02 -23.68
CA ILE A 401 -2.55 -27.13 -22.55
C ILE A 401 -1.14 -26.51 -22.63
N PRO A 402 -1.00 -25.18 -22.62
CA PRO A 402 0.29 -24.52 -22.76
C PRO A 402 1.18 -24.79 -21.53
N ALA A 403 2.50 -24.99 -21.75
CA ALA A 403 3.46 -25.28 -20.68
C ALA A 403 3.75 -24.10 -19.73
N HIS A 404 3.73 -22.86 -20.25
CA HIS A 404 4.03 -21.65 -19.47
C HIS A 404 3.04 -20.52 -19.77
N ARG A 405 2.63 -19.78 -18.74
CA ARG A 405 1.89 -18.52 -18.89
C ARG A 405 2.08 -17.57 -17.71
N THR A 406 2.04 -16.29 -18.02
CA THR A 406 2.26 -15.15 -17.13
C THR A 406 0.95 -14.49 -16.63
N GLU A 407 -0.21 -14.80 -17.22
CA GLU A 407 -1.50 -14.12 -16.98
C GLU A 407 -2.38 -14.74 -15.87
N ARG A 408 -1.91 -15.77 -15.17
CA ARG A 408 -2.68 -16.46 -14.12
C ARG A 408 -2.89 -15.65 -12.85
N ASP A 409 -1.97 -14.74 -12.58
CA ASP A 409 -1.82 -14.25 -11.22
C ASP A 409 -2.76 -13.10 -10.89
N TRP A 410 -3.45 -12.47 -11.85
CA TRP A 410 -4.09 -11.17 -11.59
C TRP A 410 -5.55 -11.08 -12.05
N ARG A 411 -6.42 -10.71 -11.11
CA ARG A 411 -7.83 -10.36 -11.31
C ARG A 411 -7.96 -8.83 -11.37
N TYR A 412 -8.27 -8.29 -12.54
CA TYR A 412 -8.32 -6.84 -12.74
C TYR A 412 -9.61 -6.22 -12.18
N ILE A 413 -9.46 -5.07 -11.51
CA ILE A 413 -10.57 -4.27 -10.99
C ILE A 413 -11.12 -3.44 -12.14
N GLN A 414 -12.24 -3.85 -12.72
CA GLN A 414 -12.78 -3.29 -13.95
C GLN A 414 -13.52 -1.97 -13.70
N ASN A 415 -14.23 -1.89 -12.58
CA ASN A 415 -15.09 -0.77 -12.21
C ASN A 415 -15.11 -0.54 -10.69
N VAL A 416 -15.26 0.72 -10.28
CA VAL A 416 -15.48 1.15 -8.89
C VAL A 416 -16.44 2.34 -8.90
N GLU A 417 -17.69 2.10 -8.52
CA GLU A 417 -18.77 3.09 -8.63
C GLU A 417 -19.35 3.40 -7.25
N SER A 418 -19.57 4.68 -6.94
CA SER A 418 -20.30 5.07 -5.74
C SER A 418 -21.73 4.53 -5.80
N VAL A 419 -22.21 3.99 -4.69
CA VAL A 419 -23.59 3.50 -4.54
C VAL A 419 -24.24 4.09 -3.30
N ASP A 420 -25.55 3.93 -3.18
CA ASP A 420 -26.25 4.26 -1.94
C ASP A 420 -25.64 3.49 -0.76
N THR A 421 -25.64 4.12 0.41
CA THR A 421 -25.08 3.51 1.62
C THR A 421 -25.84 2.23 1.94
N VAL A 422 -25.12 1.12 2.15
CA VAL A 422 -25.70 -0.15 2.61
C VAL A 422 -25.17 -0.50 3.99
N ASP A 423 -25.85 -1.43 4.65
CA ASP A 423 -25.35 -2.02 5.89
C ASP A 423 -24.09 -2.84 5.59
N VAL A 424 -23.01 -2.53 6.30
CA VAL A 424 -21.71 -3.18 6.15
C VAL A 424 -21.21 -3.75 7.47
N ARG A 425 -20.28 -4.69 7.43
CA ARG A 425 -19.70 -5.33 8.61
C ARG A 425 -18.27 -5.78 8.33
N CYS A 426 -17.47 -5.84 9.39
CA CYS A 426 -16.15 -6.44 9.38
C CYS A 426 -16.18 -7.84 10.03
N ILE A 427 -15.12 -8.62 9.83
CA ILE A 427 -14.73 -9.76 10.67
C ILE A 427 -13.25 -9.66 11.01
N LYS A 428 -12.83 -10.26 12.12
CA LYS A 428 -11.43 -10.47 12.43
C LYS A 428 -11.09 -11.92 12.14
N VAL A 429 -10.02 -12.15 11.39
CA VAL A 429 -9.44 -13.47 11.17
C VAL A 429 -8.08 -13.60 11.86
N ASP A 430 -7.62 -14.82 12.12
CA ASP A 430 -6.30 -15.10 12.71
C ASP A 430 -5.20 -15.42 11.69
N SER A 431 -5.41 -15.10 10.41
CA SER A 431 -4.38 -15.21 9.38
C SER A 431 -3.20 -14.27 9.66
N GLU A 432 -2.00 -14.69 9.26
CA GLU A 432 -0.73 -14.01 9.56
C GLU A 432 -0.70 -12.56 9.05
N ASP A 433 -1.32 -12.30 7.90
CA ASP A 433 -1.42 -11.00 7.26
C ASP A 433 -2.77 -10.30 7.48
N ASN A 434 -3.64 -10.86 8.33
CA ASN A 434 -5.00 -10.39 8.60
C ASN A 434 -5.91 -10.32 7.36
N THR A 435 -5.58 -11.05 6.28
CA THR A 435 -6.39 -11.10 5.06
C THR A 435 -7.27 -12.35 4.98
N PHE A 436 -8.39 -12.23 4.27
CA PHE A 436 -9.31 -13.33 3.97
C PHE A 436 -9.90 -13.21 2.56
N LEU A 437 -10.55 -14.27 2.08
CA LEU A 437 -11.15 -14.33 0.75
C LEU A 437 -12.66 -14.07 0.81
N VAL A 438 -13.19 -13.44 -0.23
CA VAL A 438 -14.61 -13.16 -0.43
C VAL A 438 -15.03 -13.43 -1.88
N THR A 439 -16.34 -13.52 -2.12
CA THR A 439 -17.00 -13.84 -3.40
C THR A 439 -16.67 -15.23 -3.96
N GLU A 440 -17.43 -15.63 -4.97
CA GLU A 440 -17.23 -16.87 -5.74
C GLU A 440 -15.96 -16.85 -6.60
N HIS A 441 -15.31 -15.69 -6.71
CA HIS A 441 -14.03 -15.51 -7.38
C HIS A 441 -12.83 -15.53 -6.41
N PHE A 442 -13.05 -15.70 -5.09
CA PHE A 442 -12.00 -15.78 -4.09
C PHE A 442 -11.09 -14.54 -4.09
N ILE A 443 -11.70 -13.36 -3.95
CA ILE A 443 -11.02 -12.06 -3.91
C ILE A 443 -10.45 -11.81 -2.50
N ARG A 444 -9.19 -11.42 -2.41
CA ARG A 444 -8.49 -11.15 -1.13
C ARG A 444 -8.77 -9.75 -0.57
N THR A 445 -8.93 -9.64 0.75
CA THR A 445 -9.23 -8.38 1.49
C THR A 445 -8.62 -8.33 2.92
N HIS A 446 -8.62 -7.18 3.65
CA HIS A 446 -7.80 -6.89 4.87
C HIS A 446 -8.60 -6.31 6.10
N ASN A 447 -8.04 -6.30 7.34
CA ASN A 447 -8.65 -5.82 8.62
C ASN A 447 -7.71 -4.97 9.57
N SER A 448 -8.20 -3.98 10.39
CA SER A 448 -7.45 -3.28 11.50
C SER A 448 -8.33 -2.51 12.57
N GLY A 449 -7.87 -2.17 13.82
CA GLY A 449 -8.59 -1.33 14.86
C GLY A 449 -8.44 -1.71 16.38
N VAL A 450 -8.81 -0.87 17.38
CA VAL A 450 -8.77 -1.16 18.86
C VAL A 450 -9.60 -2.37 19.24
N LEU A 451 -10.78 -2.48 18.65
CA LEU A 451 -11.63 -3.66 18.80
C LEU A 451 -10.89 -4.90 18.29
N ALA A 452 -10.17 -4.77 17.18
CA ALA A 452 -9.42 -5.86 16.57
C ALA A 452 -8.14 -6.25 17.32
N THR A 453 -7.54 -5.39 18.15
CA THR A 453 -6.24 -5.70 18.83
C THR A 453 -6.36 -6.16 20.28
N ALA A 454 -7.57 -6.28 20.84
CA ALA A 454 -7.79 -6.74 22.21
C ALA A 454 -7.43 -8.22 22.41
N ALA A 455 -6.96 -8.56 23.61
CA ALA A 455 -6.72 -9.95 24.01
C ALA A 455 -8.05 -10.70 24.21
N PRO A 456 -8.10 -12.04 24.06
CA PRO A 456 -9.27 -12.85 24.36
C PRO A 456 -9.82 -12.53 25.77
N GLY A 457 -11.11 -12.23 25.86
CA GLY A 457 -11.77 -11.84 27.12
C GLY A 457 -11.49 -10.42 27.62
N GLN A 458 -10.72 -9.60 26.89
CA GLN A 458 -10.42 -8.20 27.25
C GLN A 458 -10.97 -7.19 26.23
N ARG A 459 -11.85 -7.61 25.33
CA ARG A 459 -12.42 -6.73 24.30
C ARG A 459 -13.46 -5.77 24.88
N PRO A 460 -13.39 -4.47 24.57
CA PRO A 460 -14.40 -3.52 25.00
C PRO A 460 -15.70 -3.57 24.19
N GLU A 461 -16.81 -3.24 24.86
CA GLU A 461 -18.08 -2.91 24.23
C GLU A 461 -18.02 -1.50 23.64
N TRP A 462 -18.38 -1.34 22.36
CA TRP A 462 -18.43 -0.05 21.67
C TRP A 462 -19.88 0.44 21.53
N GLU A 463 -20.14 1.66 22.00
CA GLU A 463 -21.41 2.36 21.88
C GLU A 463 -21.24 3.60 20.98
N PRO A 464 -21.41 3.49 19.63
CA PRO A 464 -21.11 4.56 18.68
C PRO A 464 -21.84 5.88 18.96
N SER A 465 -23.13 5.79 19.32
CA SER A 465 -23.97 6.96 19.63
C SER A 465 -23.48 7.74 20.85
N LYS A 466 -22.80 7.07 21.78
CA LYS A 466 -22.19 7.67 22.99
C LYS A 466 -20.70 7.96 22.80
N LYS A 467 -20.14 7.61 21.64
CA LYS A 467 -18.69 7.65 21.37
C LYS A 467 -17.89 7.00 22.51
N LYS A 468 -18.35 5.85 23.03
CA LYS A 468 -17.82 5.25 24.26
C LYS A 468 -17.46 3.77 24.12
N LEU A 469 -16.26 3.40 24.55
CA LEU A 469 -15.79 2.02 24.76
C LEU A 469 -15.86 1.64 26.25
N THR A 470 -16.27 0.40 26.57
CA THR A 470 -16.27 -0.13 27.94
C THR A 470 -15.56 -1.49 27.98
N TRP A 471 -14.39 -1.58 28.61
CA TRP A 471 -13.64 -2.85 28.74
C TRP A 471 -14.24 -3.76 29.82
N PRO A 472 -14.04 -5.09 29.76
CA PRO A 472 -14.59 -6.03 30.75
C PRO A 472 -14.08 -5.80 32.18
N ASN A 473 -12.94 -5.14 32.33
CA ASN A 473 -12.40 -4.72 33.64
C ASN A 473 -13.01 -3.41 34.16
N GLY A 474 -13.99 -2.83 33.45
CA GLY A 474 -14.67 -1.59 33.82
C GLY A 474 -13.99 -0.31 33.34
N ALA A 475 -12.84 -0.38 32.65
CA ALA A 475 -12.23 0.80 32.05
C ALA A 475 -13.13 1.38 30.95
N ILE A 476 -13.15 2.70 30.80
CA ILE A 476 -14.00 3.42 29.84
C ILE A 476 -13.13 4.29 28.93
N GLY A 477 -13.37 4.21 27.62
CA GLY A 477 -12.74 5.06 26.61
C GLY A 477 -13.77 5.96 25.94
N HIS A 478 -13.41 7.20 25.61
CA HIS A 478 -14.26 8.09 24.84
C HIS A 478 -13.56 8.57 23.57
N ALA A 479 -14.28 8.60 22.44
CA ALA A 479 -13.77 9.06 21.15
C ALA A 479 -14.06 10.56 20.93
N PHE A 480 -13.05 11.30 20.50
CA PHE A 480 -13.09 12.75 20.27
C PHE A 480 -12.56 13.09 18.87
N SER A 481 -13.14 14.14 18.28
CA SER A 481 -12.66 14.74 17.03
C SER A 481 -11.74 15.91 17.34
N GLY A 482 -10.62 16.02 16.64
CA GLY A 482 -9.72 17.17 16.70
C GLY A 482 -10.35 18.47 16.18
N GLU A 483 -11.47 18.37 15.45
CA GLU A 483 -12.27 19.51 14.99
C GLU A 483 -13.11 20.14 16.11
N GLU A 484 -13.32 19.44 17.23
CA GLU A 484 -14.17 19.86 18.35
C GLU A 484 -13.40 19.90 19.69
N PRO A 485 -12.33 20.71 19.82
CA PRO A 485 -11.42 20.68 20.96
C PRO A 485 -12.09 20.91 22.32
N ASP A 486 -13.16 21.72 22.39
CA ASP A 486 -13.84 22.04 23.64
C ASP A 486 -14.52 20.83 24.29
N ARG A 487 -14.84 19.78 23.52
CA ARG A 487 -15.44 18.55 24.06
C ARG A 487 -14.50 17.79 25.01
N LEU A 488 -13.18 18.02 24.91
CA LEU A 488 -12.17 17.43 25.79
C LEU A 488 -12.11 18.10 27.18
N ARG A 489 -12.63 19.33 27.34
CA ARG A 489 -12.53 20.09 28.61
C ARG A 489 -13.34 19.46 29.76
N GLY A 490 -14.53 18.93 29.45
CA GLY A 490 -15.48 18.46 30.45
C GLY A 490 -15.09 17.12 31.10
N PRO A 491 -14.76 16.09 30.31
CA PRO A 491 -14.42 14.77 30.83
C PRO A 491 -13.08 14.75 31.60
N GLN A 492 -12.92 13.72 32.45
CA GLN A 492 -11.65 13.45 33.13
C GLN A 492 -11.04 12.17 32.58
N HIS A 493 -9.73 12.19 32.35
CA HIS A 493 -8.97 11.10 31.75
C HIS A 493 -7.77 10.73 32.64
N SER A 494 -7.36 9.47 32.55
CA SER A 494 -6.14 8.93 33.14
C SER A 494 -5.13 8.50 32.07
N ALA A 495 -5.58 8.28 30.84
CA ALA A 495 -4.71 8.06 29.70
C ALA A 495 -5.33 8.61 28.42
N ALA A 496 -4.51 8.79 27.37
CA ALA A 496 -5.00 9.19 26.07
C ALA A 496 -4.22 8.53 24.93
N TRP A 497 -4.89 8.13 23.86
CA TRP A 497 -4.28 7.88 22.56
C TRP A 497 -4.71 8.97 21.60
N VAL A 498 -3.74 9.68 21.02
CA VAL A 498 -3.95 10.71 19.99
C VAL A 498 -3.33 10.22 18.69
N ASP A 499 -4.15 10.00 17.66
CA ASP A 499 -3.71 9.57 16.34
C ASP A 499 -3.55 10.78 15.41
N GLU A 500 -2.45 10.77 14.63
CA GLU A 500 -2.02 11.82 13.70
C GLU A 500 -2.15 13.27 14.23
N PRO A 501 -1.68 13.59 15.46
CA PRO A 501 -1.81 14.93 16.05
C PRO A 501 -1.21 16.04 15.18
N ALA A 502 -0.15 15.75 14.42
CA ALA A 502 0.48 16.72 13.53
C ALA A 502 -0.44 17.19 12.39
N HIS A 503 -1.45 16.40 12.05
CA HIS A 503 -2.42 16.68 11.01
C HIS A 503 -3.72 17.31 11.54
N ILE A 504 -3.82 17.58 12.85
CA ILE A 504 -4.98 18.24 13.44
C ILE A 504 -4.79 19.76 13.35
N PRO A 505 -5.62 20.49 12.59
CA PRO A 505 -5.44 21.94 12.43
C PRO A 505 -5.49 22.72 13.76
N LEU A 506 -6.32 22.26 14.70
CA LEU A 506 -6.52 22.85 16.03
C LEU A 506 -5.72 22.11 17.13
N ILE A 507 -4.58 21.51 16.78
CA ILE A 507 -3.83 20.65 17.73
C ILE A 507 -3.46 21.35 19.03
N GLU A 508 -3.11 22.65 19.00
CA GLU A 508 -2.74 23.39 20.23
C GLU A 508 -3.91 23.44 21.23
N ASP A 509 -5.13 23.66 20.76
CA ASP A 509 -6.34 23.69 21.59
C ASP A 509 -6.74 22.29 22.07
N VAL A 510 -6.71 21.32 21.15
CA VAL A 510 -6.97 19.90 21.46
C VAL A 510 -6.02 19.41 22.55
N TRP A 511 -4.72 19.67 22.40
CA TRP A 511 -3.69 19.22 23.32
C TRP A 511 -3.83 19.90 24.68
N SER A 512 -4.04 21.22 24.70
CA SER A 512 -4.26 21.96 25.95
C SER A 512 -5.48 21.45 26.72
N ASN A 513 -6.61 21.26 26.04
CA ASN A 513 -7.84 20.74 26.66
C ASN A 513 -7.69 19.30 27.14
N LEU A 514 -6.96 18.46 26.39
CA LEU A 514 -6.63 17.10 26.79
C LEU A 514 -5.78 17.09 28.06
N LEU A 515 -4.75 17.94 28.14
CA LEU A 515 -3.88 18.06 29.32
C LEU A 515 -4.65 18.53 30.56
N PHE A 516 -5.57 19.49 30.43
CA PHE A 516 -6.47 19.86 31.53
C PHE A 516 -7.40 18.70 31.95
N GLY A 517 -7.76 17.82 30.99
CA GLY A 517 -8.54 16.61 31.18
C GLY A 517 -7.80 15.47 31.91
N LEU A 518 -6.49 15.35 31.73
CA LEU A 518 -5.63 14.27 32.23
C LEU A 518 -5.24 14.46 33.70
N ARG A 519 -6.22 14.29 34.59
CA ARG A 519 -6.08 14.56 36.03
C ARG A 519 -6.57 13.44 36.95
N VAL A 520 -6.73 12.23 36.41
CA VAL A 520 -7.20 11.04 37.16
C VAL A 520 -6.11 9.98 37.20
N GLY A 521 -5.88 9.39 38.37
CA GLY A 521 -4.85 8.37 38.59
C GLY A 521 -3.51 8.97 39.01
N GLN A 522 -2.55 8.10 39.33
CA GLN A 522 -1.22 8.51 39.83
C GLN A 522 -0.23 8.83 38.69
N HIS A 523 -0.42 8.24 37.51
CA HIS A 523 0.52 8.33 36.38
C HIS A 523 -0.26 8.51 35.06
N PRO A 524 -0.64 9.75 34.70
CA PRO A 524 -1.31 10.00 33.44
C PRO A 524 -0.35 9.80 32.27
N HIS A 525 -0.79 9.09 31.22
CA HIS A 525 0.04 8.78 30.06
C HIS A 525 -0.69 9.07 28.74
N ILE A 526 0.03 9.62 27.78
CA ILE A 526 -0.42 9.88 26.41
C ILE A 526 0.41 9.06 25.44
N CYS A 527 -0.22 8.27 24.58
CA CYS A 527 0.41 7.74 23.38
C CYS A 527 0.00 8.62 22.20
N ALA A 528 0.97 9.17 21.47
CA ALA A 528 0.74 9.98 20.29
C ALA A 528 1.39 9.29 19.08
N THR A 529 0.60 8.81 18.13
CA THR A 529 1.09 8.13 16.93
C THR A 529 0.96 9.07 15.73
N THR A 530 2.07 9.44 15.10
CA THR A 530 2.04 10.48 14.07
C THR A 530 3.04 10.22 12.95
N THR A 531 2.70 10.65 11.76
CA THR A 531 3.68 11.02 10.75
C THR A 531 4.23 12.41 11.11
N PRO A 532 5.55 12.62 11.15
CA PRO A 532 6.11 13.87 11.66
C PRO A 532 5.93 15.02 10.66
N LEU A 533 5.29 16.12 11.09
CA LEU A 533 5.29 17.40 10.37
C LEU A 533 5.98 18.47 11.23
N PRO A 534 6.75 19.41 10.65
CA PRO A 534 7.53 20.39 11.41
C PRO A 534 6.73 21.59 11.92
N THR A 535 5.56 21.32 12.48
CA THR A 535 4.68 22.36 13.05
C THR A 535 5.28 22.96 14.33
N LYS A 536 4.83 24.16 14.70
CA LYS A 536 5.20 24.81 15.97
C LYS A 536 4.91 23.91 17.18
N TRP A 537 3.72 23.29 17.19
CA TRP A 537 3.34 22.32 18.22
C TRP A 537 4.28 21.11 18.25
N MET A 538 4.65 20.54 17.10
CA MET A 538 5.57 19.40 17.03
C MET A 538 6.95 19.73 17.63
N LYS A 539 7.49 20.90 17.30
CA LYS A 539 8.77 21.37 17.87
C LYS A 539 8.67 21.52 19.40
N ALA A 540 7.56 22.07 19.90
CA ALA A 540 7.33 22.26 21.33
C ALA A 540 7.17 20.93 22.09
N ILE A 541 6.36 19.99 21.59
CA ILE A 541 6.12 18.72 22.29
C ILE A 541 7.37 17.83 22.33
N VAL A 542 8.21 17.89 21.30
CA VAL A 542 9.50 17.16 21.26
C VAL A 542 10.50 17.74 22.26
N ALA A 543 10.48 19.06 22.49
CA ALA A 543 11.35 19.73 23.45
C ALA A 543 10.89 19.54 24.91
N ASP A 544 9.66 19.06 25.14
CA ASP A 544 9.12 18.84 26.48
C ASP A 544 9.89 17.69 27.19
N PRO A 545 10.46 17.92 28.39
CA PRO A 545 11.22 16.90 29.12
C PRO A 545 10.39 15.68 29.56
N THR A 546 9.07 15.82 29.59
CA THR A 546 8.12 14.74 29.90
C THR A 546 7.74 13.92 28.67
N THR A 547 8.19 14.32 27.48
CA THR A 547 8.01 13.55 26.23
C THR A 547 9.15 12.55 26.04
N ARG A 548 8.78 11.35 25.62
CA ARG A 548 9.67 10.29 25.14
C ARG A 548 9.39 10.07 23.67
N LEU A 549 10.25 10.62 22.83
CA LEU A 549 10.19 10.45 21.37
C LEU A 549 10.77 9.10 20.98
N VAL A 550 9.99 8.31 20.23
CA VAL A 550 10.42 7.10 19.56
C VAL A 550 10.24 7.29 18.05
N ARG A 551 11.30 7.04 17.29
CA ARG A 551 11.25 7.04 15.82
C ARG A 551 11.04 5.61 15.33
N ALA A 552 9.93 5.39 14.63
CA ALA A 552 9.57 4.10 14.05
C ALA A 552 9.76 4.17 12.53
N SER A 553 10.94 3.77 12.06
CA SER A 553 11.20 3.75 10.63
C SER A 553 10.39 2.66 9.94
N THR A 554 9.97 2.93 8.72
CA THR A 554 9.39 1.93 7.84
C THR A 554 10.32 0.74 7.61
N TYR A 555 11.65 0.95 7.63
CA TYR A 555 12.65 -0.12 7.60
C TYR A 555 12.54 -1.08 8.79
N ALA A 556 12.11 -0.62 9.96
CA ALA A 556 11.94 -1.49 11.13
C ALA A 556 10.77 -2.48 10.93
N ASN A 557 9.81 -2.15 10.07
CA ASN A 557 8.69 -3.03 9.72
C ASN A 557 8.87 -3.75 8.39
N ILE A 558 10.07 -3.68 7.78
CA ILE A 558 10.32 -4.13 6.41
C ILE A 558 9.90 -5.58 6.14
N ASP A 559 10.09 -6.48 7.12
CA ASP A 559 9.73 -7.90 7.02
C ASP A 559 8.20 -8.12 6.97
N ASN A 560 7.41 -7.18 7.47
CA ASN A 560 5.94 -7.22 7.41
C ASN A 560 5.38 -6.29 6.31
N LEU A 561 6.27 -5.63 5.56
CA LEU A 561 5.91 -4.77 4.45
C LEU A 561 6.17 -5.51 3.13
N PRO A 562 5.39 -5.21 2.09
CA PRO A 562 5.68 -5.75 0.77
C PRO A 562 7.13 -5.42 0.36
N PRO A 563 7.97 -6.38 -0.04
CA PRO A 563 9.37 -6.14 -0.42
C PRO A 563 9.58 -5.06 -1.50
N HIS A 564 8.55 -4.77 -2.31
CA HIS A 564 8.58 -3.66 -3.27
C HIS A 564 8.35 -2.28 -2.69
N PHE A 565 7.50 -2.20 -1.67
CA PHE A 565 7.33 -0.96 -0.93
C PHE A 565 8.73 -0.60 -0.40
N ALA A 566 9.44 -1.60 0.12
CA ALA A 566 10.81 -1.45 0.57
C ALA A 566 11.80 -1.09 -0.55
N LYS A 567 11.58 -1.57 -1.77
CA LYS A 567 12.46 -1.27 -2.91
C LYS A 567 12.15 0.07 -3.56
N ILE A 568 10.94 0.30 -4.07
CA ILE A 568 10.60 1.53 -4.81
C ILE A 568 10.43 2.73 -3.89
N ILE A 569 9.61 2.62 -2.84
CA ILE A 569 9.34 3.79 -2.00
C ILE A 569 10.60 4.13 -1.23
N LEU A 570 11.33 3.14 -0.72
CA LEU A 570 12.61 3.42 -0.08
C LEU A 570 13.64 3.89 -1.11
N GLU A 571 14.01 3.17 -2.18
CA GLU A 571 15.02 3.67 -3.15
C GLU A 571 14.67 5.04 -3.78
N ARG A 572 13.39 5.30 -4.11
CA ARG A 572 12.96 6.56 -4.75
C ARG A 572 13.03 7.75 -3.81
N TYR A 573 12.66 7.55 -2.56
CA TYR A 573 12.63 8.61 -1.56
C TYR A 573 13.84 8.53 -0.61
N GLU A 574 14.73 7.56 -0.77
CA GLU A 574 15.98 7.42 -0.04
C GLU A 574 16.81 8.68 -0.30
N ASN A 575 17.37 9.26 0.77
CA ASN A 575 18.12 10.51 0.70
C ASN A 575 17.29 11.72 0.21
N THR A 576 15.96 11.62 0.14
CA THR A 576 15.07 12.77 -0.07
C THR A 576 14.51 13.26 1.25
N ARG A 577 14.20 14.56 1.34
CA ARG A 577 13.54 15.15 2.51
C ARG A 577 12.21 14.44 2.82
N LEU A 578 11.41 14.18 1.79
CA LEU A 578 10.14 13.45 1.93
C LEU A 578 10.35 12.03 2.46
N GLY A 579 11.41 11.32 2.05
CA GLY A 579 11.75 10.02 2.60
C GLY A 579 12.20 10.11 4.06
N ARG A 580 13.06 11.06 4.42
CA ARG A 580 13.42 11.27 5.84
C ARG A 580 12.19 11.42 6.73
N GLN A 581 11.17 12.15 6.26
CA GLN A 581 9.90 12.31 6.96
C GLN A 581 9.01 11.06 6.91
N GLU A 582 8.63 10.61 5.71
CA GLU A 582 7.60 9.61 5.46
C GLU A 582 8.10 8.16 5.58
N ILE A 583 9.42 7.94 5.64
CA ILE A 583 10.06 6.61 5.76
C ILE A 583 10.84 6.50 7.05
N HIS A 584 11.73 7.46 7.34
CA HIS A 584 12.59 7.39 8.52
C HIS A 584 11.90 7.95 9.78
N GLY A 585 10.78 8.67 9.62
CA GLY A 585 10.08 9.28 10.74
C GLY A 585 10.87 10.43 11.37
N GLU A 586 11.69 11.12 10.58
CA GLU A 586 12.46 12.28 11.00
C GLU A 586 11.60 13.55 11.06
N ILE A 587 11.91 14.40 12.03
CA ILE A 587 11.28 15.71 12.19
C ILE A 587 12.25 16.73 11.60
N LEU A 588 11.87 17.32 10.48
CA LEU A 588 12.76 18.11 9.64
C LEU A 588 12.50 19.60 9.87
N ALA A 589 13.43 20.32 10.51
CA ALA A 589 13.22 21.72 10.85
C ALA A 589 13.89 22.66 9.84
N ASP A 590 13.20 23.75 9.51
CA ASP A 590 13.81 24.90 8.83
C ASP A 590 14.38 25.84 9.89
N VAL A 591 15.54 26.44 9.61
CA VAL A 591 16.24 27.31 10.56
C VAL A 591 15.69 28.73 10.43
N GLU A 592 15.15 29.27 11.54
CA GLU A 592 14.62 30.63 11.60
C GLU A 592 15.72 31.65 11.25
N GLY A 593 15.48 32.48 10.23
CA GLY A 593 16.43 33.46 9.71
C GLY A 593 17.29 32.99 8.53
N ALA A 594 17.11 31.75 8.04
CA ALA A 594 17.76 31.31 6.80
C ALA A 594 17.20 32.09 5.59
N LEU A 595 18.06 32.36 4.59
CA LEU A 595 17.64 33.09 3.38
C LEU A 595 16.80 32.24 2.43
N TRP A 596 17.01 30.92 2.40
CA TRP A 596 16.22 30.00 1.61
C TRP A 596 15.20 29.26 2.47
N GLN A 597 14.05 28.98 1.87
CA GLN A 597 12.97 28.17 2.44
C GLN A 597 12.73 26.96 1.53
N TYR A 598 12.29 25.82 2.07
CA TYR A 598 12.15 24.62 1.24
C TYR A 598 11.09 24.72 0.16
N GLU A 599 10.05 25.52 0.40
CA GLU A 599 8.97 25.78 -0.54
C GLU A 599 9.50 26.36 -1.87
N MET A 600 10.69 26.96 -1.85
CA MET A 600 11.37 27.50 -3.02
C MET A 600 11.94 26.43 -3.97
N PHE A 601 12.02 25.16 -3.55
CA PHE A 601 12.58 24.04 -4.33
C PHE A 601 11.57 22.92 -4.59
N ASP A 602 10.31 23.12 -4.22
CA ASP A 602 9.25 22.11 -4.32
C ASP A 602 8.12 22.56 -5.26
N GLY A 603 7.16 21.68 -5.52
CA GLY A 603 6.07 21.94 -6.45
C GLY A 603 6.56 22.16 -7.88
N ASP A 604 6.10 23.23 -8.54
CA ASP A 604 6.43 23.52 -9.96
C ASP A 604 7.93 23.79 -10.20
N GLN A 605 8.70 24.11 -9.16
CA GLN A 605 10.14 24.32 -9.23
C GLN A 605 10.96 23.03 -9.09
N ARG A 606 10.30 21.88 -8.87
CA ARG A 606 10.95 20.56 -8.87
C ARG A 606 10.67 19.83 -10.18
N VAL A 607 11.74 19.45 -10.88
CA VAL A 607 11.64 18.81 -12.21
C VAL A 607 12.41 17.50 -12.24
N ASP A 608 11.88 16.49 -12.92
CA ASP A 608 12.59 15.21 -13.07
C ASP A 608 13.70 15.28 -14.12
N ILE A 609 13.54 16.13 -15.14
CA ILE A 609 14.45 16.25 -16.28
C ILE A 609 14.55 17.72 -16.68
N ALA A 610 15.77 18.22 -16.88
CA ALA A 610 16.02 19.55 -17.43
C ALA A 610 15.89 19.55 -18.97
N PRO A 611 15.62 20.70 -19.61
CA PRO A 611 15.63 20.80 -21.08
C PRO A 611 16.92 20.25 -21.70
N PHE A 612 16.82 19.56 -22.83
CA PHE A 612 17.97 18.94 -23.51
C PHE A 612 18.91 19.95 -24.20
N ASP A 613 18.39 21.15 -24.48
CA ASP A 613 19.01 22.23 -25.23
C ASP A 613 19.15 23.47 -24.34
N LEU A 614 19.94 23.33 -23.26
CA LEU A 614 20.28 24.44 -22.37
C LEU A 614 21.14 25.46 -23.14
N ASP A 615 20.86 26.75 -22.94
CA ASP A 615 21.61 27.85 -23.55
C ASP A 615 23.03 27.95 -22.98
N ARG A 616 23.19 27.53 -21.72
CA ARG A 616 24.48 27.51 -21.03
C ARG A 616 24.48 26.52 -19.86
N VAL A 617 25.62 25.89 -19.60
CA VAL A 617 25.88 25.02 -18.46
C VAL A 617 27.21 25.42 -17.79
N VAL A 618 27.20 25.55 -16.46
CA VAL A 618 28.36 26.00 -15.67
C VAL A 618 28.59 25.05 -14.50
N VAL A 619 29.86 24.70 -14.25
CA VAL A 619 30.28 23.98 -13.04
C VAL A 619 30.85 24.99 -12.05
N GLY A 620 30.18 25.23 -10.92
CA GLY A 620 30.69 26.04 -9.82
C GLY A 620 31.50 25.20 -8.84
N VAL A 621 32.66 25.71 -8.43
CA VAL A 621 33.58 25.03 -7.50
C VAL A 621 33.98 25.98 -6.38
N ASP A 622 33.80 25.54 -5.13
CA ASP A 622 34.32 26.20 -3.93
C ASP A 622 35.35 25.28 -3.24
N PRO A 623 36.66 25.49 -3.47
CA PRO A 623 37.70 24.56 -3.05
C PRO A 623 38.07 24.70 -1.57
N ALA A 624 38.26 23.58 -0.88
CA ALA A 624 38.78 23.54 0.48
C ALA A 624 40.23 24.12 0.58
N GLY A 625 40.45 25.05 1.51
CA GLY A 625 41.68 25.85 1.59
C GLY A 625 42.92 25.21 2.23
N THR A 626 42.87 24.00 2.82
CA THR A 626 44.07 23.35 3.42
C THR A 626 44.14 21.82 3.28
N ALA A 627 45.35 21.30 3.00
CA ALA A 627 45.65 19.88 2.83
C ALA A 627 46.05 19.16 4.15
N ARG A 628 45.15 19.08 5.14
CA ARG A 628 45.35 18.24 6.35
C ARG A 628 44.32 17.12 6.45
N SER A 629 44.66 16.04 7.15
CA SER A 629 43.95 14.75 7.26
C SER A 629 42.55 14.77 7.92
N LYS A 630 41.95 15.96 8.06
CA LYS A 630 40.53 16.21 8.29
C LYS A 630 40.06 17.22 7.24
N SER A 631 40.11 16.88 5.95
CA SER A 631 39.86 17.88 4.90
C SER A 631 38.46 18.47 5.04
N ASP A 632 38.40 19.80 4.91
CA ASP A 632 37.13 20.51 4.70
C ASP A 632 36.50 20.03 3.38
N GLU A 633 35.19 20.26 3.25
CA GLU A 633 34.42 19.84 2.09
C GLU A 633 34.70 20.76 0.89
N THR A 634 34.71 20.22 -0.33
CA THR A 634 34.81 21.03 -1.55
C THR A 634 33.44 21.05 -2.21
N GLY A 635 32.87 22.23 -2.38
CA GLY A 635 31.62 22.47 -3.12
C GLY A 635 31.81 22.28 -4.62
N ILE A 636 30.97 21.46 -5.27
CA ILE A 636 30.92 21.28 -6.73
C ILE A 636 29.46 21.18 -7.16
N VAL A 637 28.93 22.20 -7.83
CA VAL A 637 27.51 22.25 -8.24
C VAL A 637 27.41 22.59 -9.73
N VAL A 638 26.54 21.88 -10.45
CA VAL A 638 26.31 22.10 -11.89
C VAL A 638 25.00 22.83 -12.10
N VAL A 639 25.03 23.95 -12.85
CA VAL A 639 23.86 24.79 -13.12
C VAL A 639 23.71 25.03 -14.62
N GLY A 640 22.52 24.76 -15.14
CA GLY A 640 22.10 25.08 -16.50
C GLY A 640 21.20 26.31 -16.58
N PHE A 641 21.05 26.87 -17.77
CA PHE A 641 20.16 28.01 -18.04
C PHE A 641 19.42 27.85 -19.36
N LYS A 642 18.13 28.19 -19.35
CA LYS A 642 17.31 28.28 -20.55
C LYS A 642 16.07 29.14 -20.32
N ASP A 643 15.69 29.98 -21.29
CA ASP A 643 14.43 30.74 -21.27
C ASP A 643 14.22 31.54 -19.97
N GLU A 644 15.26 32.25 -19.51
CA GLU A 644 15.30 32.97 -18.23
C GLU A 644 15.16 32.11 -16.95
N ARG A 645 15.29 30.79 -17.06
CA ARG A 645 15.20 29.84 -15.95
C ARG A 645 16.54 29.16 -15.69
N PHE A 646 16.82 28.93 -14.42
CA PHE A 646 18.02 28.25 -13.93
C PHE A 646 17.66 26.81 -13.54
N TYR A 647 18.50 25.85 -13.90
CA TYR A 647 18.31 24.44 -13.57
C TYR A 647 19.52 23.96 -12.77
N VAL A 648 19.34 23.60 -11.52
CA VAL A 648 20.39 22.97 -10.71
C VAL A 648 20.42 21.48 -11.08
N LEU A 649 21.47 21.07 -11.78
CA LEU A 649 21.57 19.78 -12.46
C LEU A 649 22.25 18.70 -11.61
N ALA A 650 23.19 19.09 -10.75
CA ALA A 650 23.88 18.13 -9.90
C ALA A 650 24.58 18.81 -8.73
N ASP A 651 24.63 18.09 -7.61
CA ASP A 651 25.53 18.35 -6.50
C ASP A 651 26.55 17.20 -6.44
N LEU A 652 27.81 17.53 -6.70
CA LEU A 652 28.93 16.60 -6.78
C LEU A 652 29.98 16.89 -5.70
N SER A 653 29.58 17.64 -4.68
CA SER A 653 30.48 18.10 -3.62
C SER A 653 30.86 16.95 -2.67
N GLY A 654 31.95 17.15 -1.94
CA GLY A 654 32.42 16.16 -0.98
C GLY A 654 33.85 16.40 -0.53
N LYS A 655 34.40 15.45 0.23
CA LYS A 655 35.77 15.51 0.73
C LYS A 655 36.74 14.94 -0.29
N TYR A 656 37.57 15.81 -0.85
CA TYR A 656 38.51 15.45 -1.90
C TYR A 656 39.92 15.95 -1.61
N SER A 657 40.91 15.25 -2.15
CA SER A 657 42.26 15.82 -2.28
C SER A 657 42.25 16.93 -3.35
N PRO A 658 43.27 17.81 -3.41
CA PRO A 658 43.37 18.83 -4.44
C PRO A 658 43.19 18.28 -5.87
N LYS A 659 43.88 17.17 -6.17
CA LYS A 659 43.71 16.48 -7.46
C LYS A 659 42.31 15.87 -7.60
N GLY A 660 41.77 15.29 -6.53
CA GLY A 660 40.48 14.60 -6.54
C GLY A 660 39.30 15.51 -6.90
N TRP A 661 39.24 16.73 -6.36
CA TRP A 661 38.16 17.65 -6.72
C TRP A 661 38.35 18.23 -8.13
N ALA A 662 39.59 18.41 -8.59
CA ALA A 662 39.85 18.88 -9.95
C ALA A 662 39.48 17.82 -11.00
N ASP A 663 39.81 16.54 -10.76
CA ASP A 663 39.36 15.42 -11.59
C ASP A 663 37.83 15.31 -11.59
N ARG A 664 37.17 15.56 -10.44
CA ARG A 664 35.70 15.55 -10.33
C ARG A 664 35.06 16.71 -11.08
N ALA A 665 35.62 17.92 -11.00
CA ALA A 665 35.16 19.09 -11.73
C ALA A 665 35.34 18.90 -13.25
N LYS A 666 36.46 18.32 -13.70
CA LYS A 666 36.65 17.93 -15.10
C LYS A 666 35.59 16.93 -15.55
N LYS A 667 35.37 15.88 -14.77
CA LYS A 667 34.36 14.87 -15.12
C LYS A 667 32.98 15.50 -15.26
N ALA A 668 32.61 16.40 -14.35
CA ALA A 668 31.36 17.15 -14.44
C ALA A 668 31.31 18.04 -15.69
N TYR A 669 32.41 18.70 -16.02
CA TYR A 669 32.53 19.52 -17.23
C TYR A 669 32.27 18.68 -18.50
N ASP A 670 32.90 17.52 -18.61
CA ASP A 670 32.75 16.62 -19.77
C ASP A 670 31.34 15.98 -19.81
N GLU A 671 30.86 15.48 -18.68
CA GLU A 671 29.59 14.75 -18.55
C GLU A 671 28.39 15.64 -18.86
N TYR A 672 28.43 16.90 -18.44
CA TYR A 672 27.35 17.87 -18.65
C TYR A 672 27.60 18.80 -19.85
N SER A 673 28.68 18.58 -20.61
CA SER A 673 29.10 19.45 -21.72
C SER A 673 29.11 20.93 -21.32
N ALA A 674 29.71 21.23 -20.15
CA ALA A 674 29.68 22.57 -19.58
C ALA A 674 30.48 23.58 -20.41
N ASP A 675 30.08 24.84 -20.36
CA ASP A 675 30.74 25.95 -21.07
C ASP A 675 31.96 26.50 -20.32
N CYS A 676 31.94 26.45 -18.99
CA CYS A 676 33.06 26.84 -18.15
C CYS A 676 32.99 26.21 -16.74
N VAL A 677 34.16 26.21 -16.08
CA VAL A 677 34.27 25.97 -14.65
C VAL A 677 34.51 27.31 -13.96
N VAL A 678 33.68 27.64 -12.97
CA VAL A 678 33.79 28.87 -12.17
C VAL A 678 34.36 28.51 -10.82
N VAL A 679 35.43 29.19 -10.41
CA VAL A 679 36.12 28.85 -9.16
C VAL A 679 36.50 30.10 -8.36
N GLU A 680 36.30 30.04 -7.03
CA GLU A 680 36.72 31.10 -6.11
C GLU A 680 38.24 31.04 -5.86
N THR A 681 38.95 32.17 -6.00
CA THR A 681 40.44 32.22 -5.92
C THR A 681 40.99 32.97 -4.70
N ASN A 682 40.16 33.19 -3.68
CA ASN A 682 40.48 34.06 -2.53
C ASN A 682 41.67 33.59 -1.67
N TYR A 683 42.02 32.30 -1.68
CA TYR A 683 43.19 31.74 -0.98
C TYR A 683 43.92 30.74 -1.88
N GLY A 684 44.90 31.20 -2.66
CA GLY A 684 45.76 30.34 -3.48
C GLY A 684 45.39 30.26 -4.97
N GLY A 685 44.87 31.34 -5.56
CA GLY A 685 44.42 31.39 -6.97
C GLY A 685 45.35 30.72 -7.99
N ASP A 686 46.67 30.99 -7.94
CA ASP A 686 47.64 30.36 -8.85
C ASP A 686 47.70 28.81 -8.69
N MET A 687 47.49 28.31 -7.46
CA MET A 687 47.45 26.88 -7.14
C MET A 687 46.16 26.22 -7.63
N VAL A 688 45.02 26.89 -7.48
CA VAL A 688 43.70 26.39 -7.91
C VAL A 688 43.65 26.25 -9.43
N ARG A 689 44.09 27.28 -10.15
CA ARG A 689 44.21 27.27 -11.60
C ARG A 689 45.16 26.17 -12.07
N ALA A 690 46.36 26.09 -11.51
CA ALA A 690 47.32 25.04 -11.86
C ALA A 690 46.78 23.64 -11.57
N THR A 691 45.95 23.46 -10.54
CA THR A 691 45.35 22.15 -10.21
C THR A 691 44.32 21.74 -11.27
N LEU A 692 43.48 22.66 -11.74
CA LEU A 692 42.52 22.42 -12.82
C LEU A 692 43.21 22.21 -14.18
N GLU A 693 44.25 22.98 -14.47
CA GLU A 693 45.06 22.82 -15.70
C GLU A 693 45.79 21.47 -15.72
N ASN A 694 46.33 21.01 -14.58
CA ASN A 694 46.95 19.69 -14.47
C ASN A 694 45.94 18.53 -14.57
N ALA A 695 44.68 18.75 -14.22
CA ALA A 695 43.60 17.80 -14.46
C ALA A 695 43.14 17.82 -15.93
N ASP A 696 43.73 18.64 -16.79
CA ASP A 696 43.44 18.75 -18.23
C ASP A 696 42.03 19.34 -18.50
N VAL A 697 41.60 20.31 -17.69
CA VAL A 697 40.43 21.16 -17.99
C VAL A 697 40.83 22.16 -19.08
N THR A 698 40.56 21.84 -20.35
CA THR A 698 41.20 22.52 -21.50
C THR A 698 40.50 23.79 -22.00
N MET A 699 39.25 24.10 -21.63
CA MET A 699 38.44 24.99 -22.48
C MET A 699 37.96 26.31 -21.87
N ARG A 700 37.64 26.47 -20.57
CA ARG A 700 37.37 27.81 -19.98
C ARG A 700 37.27 27.79 -18.45
N ILE A 701 38.19 28.47 -17.76
CA ILE A 701 38.16 28.67 -16.30
C ILE A 701 37.82 30.14 -16.01
N GLU A 702 36.73 30.38 -15.29
CA GLU A 702 36.32 31.70 -14.82
C GLU A 702 36.64 31.87 -13.34
N GLU A 703 37.62 32.72 -13.03
CA GLU A 703 37.99 33.00 -11.65
C GLU A 703 37.13 34.12 -11.07
N VAL A 704 36.61 33.89 -9.87
CA VAL A 704 35.83 34.89 -9.12
C VAL A 704 36.55 35.24 -7.82
N THR A 705 36.75 36.55 -7.59
CA THR A 705 37.27 37.10 -6.33
C THR A 705 36.12 37.75 -5.56
N SER A 706 35.74 37.16 -4.43
CA SER A 706 34.61 37.64 -3.62
C SER A 706 35.01 38.87 -2.79
N ARG A 707 34.88 40.08 -3.35
CA ARG A 707 35.15 41.36 -2.64
C ARG A 707 34.01 41.85 -1.74
N ARG A 708 32.81 41.28 -1.89
CA ARG A 708 31.59 41.64 -1.11
C ARG A 708 31.22 40.51 -0.15
N GLY A 709 30.61 40.85 0.98
CA GLY A 709 30.18 39.88 1.99
C GLY A 709 29.21 38.83 1.43
N LYS A 710 29.27 37.60 1.97
CA LYS A 710 28.56 36.42 1.44
C LYS A 710 27.04 36.64 1.28
N VAL A 711 26.41 37.31 2.24
CA VAL A 711 24.97 37.69 2.20
C VAL A 711 24.64 38.51 0.96
N ILE A 712 25.47 39.49 0.59
CA ILE A 712 25.25 40.36 -0.57
C ILE A 712 25.34 39.59 -1.89
N ARG A 713 26.10 38.48 -1.91
CA ARG A 713 26.19 37.59 -3.08
C ARG A 713 25.02 36.61 -3.17
N ALA A 714 24.54 36.13 -2.02
CA ALA A 714 23.42 35.20 -1.94
C ALA A 714 22.07 35.87 -2.26
N ASP A 715 21.85 37.10 -1.78
CA ASP A 715 20.56 37.81 -1.86
C ASP A 715 19.96 37.92 -3.29
N PRO A 716 20.73 38.27 -4.35
CA PRO A 716 20.20 38.29 -5.71
C PRO A 716 19.78 36.91 -6.23
N ILE A 717 20.41 35.84 -5.72
CA ILE A 717 20.09 34.47 -6.10
C ILE A 717 18.80 34.02 -5.41
N VAL A 718 18.65 34.32 -4.12
CA VAL A 718 17.41 34.07 -3.36
C VAL A 718 16.21 34.74 -4.06
N ALA A 719 16.37 35.98 -4.54
CA ALA A 719 15.33 36.67 -5.28
C ALA A 719 14.92 35.96 -6.60
N LEU A 720 15.78 35.14 -7.20
CA LEU A 720 15.42 34.32 -8.36
C LEU A 720 14.58 33.11 -7.94
N TYR A 721 14.88 32.51 -6.78
CA TYR A 721 14.07 31.45 -6.19
C TYR A 721 12.66 31.95 -5.85
N GLU A 722 12.55 33.11 -5.18
CA GLU A 722 11.27 33.74 -4.84
C GLU A 722 10.40 34.07 -6.06
N ARG A 723 11.02 34.32 -7.22
CA ARG A 723 10.33 34.61 -8.49
C ARG A 723 9.99 33.36 -9.29
N GLY A 724 10.23 32.17 -8.76
CA GLY A 724 9.94 30.92 -9.46
C GLY A 724 10.88 30.64 -10.64
N LYS A 725 12.08 31.23 -10.67
CA LYS A 725 13.00 31.13 -11.83
C LYS A 725 14.06 30.04 -11.68
N VAL A 726 14.15 29.38 -10.53
CA VAL A 726 15.16 28.36 -10.28
C VAL A 726 14.50 27.02 -10.04
N PHE A 727 14.98 26.00 -10.74
CA PHE A 727 14.42 24.66 -10.77
C PHE A 727 15.46 23.65 -10.33
N HIS A 728 15.07 22.75 -9.43
CA HIS A 728 15.93 21.69 -8.91
C HIS A 728 15.55 20.36 -9.56
N LEU A 729 16.57 19.59 -9.97
CA LEU A 729 16.32 18.19 -10.35
C LEU A 729 15.82 17.39 -9.14
N SER A 730 14.89 16.47 -9.37
CA SER A 730 14.18 15.74 -8.31
C SER A 730 15.08 14.79 -7.50
N HIS A 731 16.31 14.53 -7.95
CA HIS A 731 17.25 13.61 -7.33
C HIS A 731 18.65 14.20 -7.13
N GLY A 732 19.34 13.78 -6.06
CA GLY A 732 20.78 14.04 -5.88
C GLY A 732 21.17 15.44 -5.38
N LEU A 733 20.21 16.27 -4.93
CA LEU A 733 20.45 17.64 -4.46
C LEU A 733 20.14 17.87 -2.97
N GLY A 734 19.78 16.82 -2.21
CA GLY A 734 19.29 16.95 -0.85
C GLY A 734 20.27 17.60 0.13
N GLU A 735 21.56 17.27 0.04
CA GLU A 735 22.59 17.87 0.90
C GLU A 735 22.81 19.36 0.60
N LEU A 736 22.80 19.76 -0.68
CA LEU A 736 22.81 21.17 -1.08
C LEU A 736 21.59 21.93 -0.56
N GLU A 737 20.39 21.38 -0.72
CA GLU A 737 19.14 22.00 -0.25
C GLU A 737 19.14 22.19 1.27
N ASP A 738 19.55 21.16 2.02
CA ASP A 738 19.73 21.24 3.47
C ASP A 738 20.73 22.34 3.86
N GLN A 739 21.78 22.54 3.07
CA GLN A 739 22.75 23.58 3.32
C GLN A 739 22.16 24.99 3.08
N LEU A 740 21.32 25.15 2.06
CA LEU A 740 20.69 26.43 1.72
C LEU A 740 19.72 26.90 2.82
N VAL A 741 18.87 26.00 3.31
CA VAL A 741 17.81 26.28 4.30
C VAL A 741 18.29 26.27 5.75
N SER A 742 19.51 25.81 5.99
CA SER A 742 20.14 25.87 7.31
C SER A 742 21.08 27.06 7.46
N TRP A 743 21.44 27.73 6.36
CA TRP A 743 22.36 28.86 6.40
C TRP A 743 21.67 30.19 6.75
N VAL A 744 22.05 30.75 7.89
CA VAL A 744 21.60 32.06 8.39
C VAL A 744 22.67 33.13 8.14
N PRO A 745 22.31 34.34 7.66
CA PRO A 745 23.21 35.48 7.52
C PRO A 745 24.04 35.75 8.79
N GLY A 746 25.37 35.77 8.64
CA GLY A 746 26.31 36.00 9.74
C GLY A 746 27.03 34.73 10.25
N SER A 747 26.59 33.54 9.82
CA SER A 747 27.32 32.29 10.03
C SER A 747 28.34 32.04 8.90
N SER A 748 29.30 31.12 9.12
CA SER A 748 30.17 30.65 8.04
C SER A 748 29.32 29.98 6.95
N SER A 749 29.31 30.57 5.75
CA SER A 749 28.68 29.92 4.59
C SER A 749 29.42 28.63 4.27
N PRO A 750 28.71 27.51 4.07
CA PRO A 750 29.35 26.24 3.78
C PRO A 750 29.59 26.09 2.27
N ASP A 751 30.36 25.08 1.88
CA ASP A 751 31.06 25.06 0.58
C ASP A 751 30.11 24.85 -0.63
N ARG A 752 29.02 24.07 -0.49
CA ARG A 752 28.07 23.81 -1.59
C ARG A 752 27.24 25.04 -2.00
N LEU A 753 26.79 25.82 -1.01
CA LEU A 753 26.06 27.08 -1.20
C LEU A 753 26.92 28.07 -1.99
N ASP A 754 28.19 28.25 -1.57
CA ASP A 754 29.10 29.16 -2.25
C ASP A 754 29.34 28.71 -3.70
N ALA A 755 29.56 27.41 -3.95
CA ALA A 755 29.68 26.84 -5.30
C ALA A 755 28.43 27.09 -6.17
N LEU A 756 27.22 26.88 -5.64
CA LEU A 756 25.96 27.18 -6.32
C LEU A 756 25.84 28.67 -6.67
N VAL A 757 26.07 29.55 -5.69
CA VAL A 757 25.97 31.01 -5.87
C VAL A 757 26.92 31.49 -6.96
N HIS A 758 28.16 30.97 -7.00
CA HIS A 758 29.13 31.30 -8.04
C HIS A 758 28.71 30.82 -9.43
N ALA A 759 28.21 29.58 -9.53
CA ALA A 759 27.69 29.05 -10.79
C ALA A 759 26.54 29.91 -11.33
N MET A 760 25.55 30.20 -10.48
CA MET A 760 24.37 30.99 -10.87
C MET A 760 24.72 32.43 -11.25
N HIS A 761 25.66 33.08 -10.56
CA HIS A 761 26.16 34.40 -10.96
C HIS A 761 26.89 34.37 -12.30
N SER A 762 27.73 33.37 -12.56
CA SER A 762 28.40 33.26 -13.86
C SER A 762 27.40 33.07 -14.98
N VAL A 763 26.42 32.18 -14.80
CA VAL A 763 25.32 31.98 -15.73
C VAL A 763 24.58 33.30 -16.02
N ALA A 764 24.23 34.06 -14.98
CA ALA A 764 23.48 35.31 -15.09
C ALA A 764 24.25 36.45 -15.80
N LYS A 765 25.60 36.47 -15.77
CA LYS A 765 26.43 37.51 -16.41
C LYS A 765 26.29 37.60 -17.94
N ILE A 766 25.68 36.61 -18.60
CA ILE A 766 25.44 36.62 -20.05
C ILE A 766 24.06 37.23 -20.42
N VAL A 767 23.19 37.48 -19.44
CA VAL A 767 21.82 38.00 -19.68
C VAL A 767 21.77 39.52 -19.90
N GLU A 768 22.87 40.27 -19.74
CA GLU A 768 22.94 41.66 -20.18
C GLU A 768 23.67 41.80 -21.52
N PRO A 769 22.98 42.32 -22.57
CA PRO A 769 22.66 43.74 -22.60
C PRO A 769 21.23 44.04 -23.10
N ALA A 770 20.34 44.40 -22.17
CA ALA A 770 19.22 45.31 -22.43
C ALA A 770 18.68 45.87 -21.09
N SER A 771 19.19 47.05 -20.71
CA SER A 771 18.59 48.02 -19.80
C SER A 771 17.90 47.50 -18.53
N VAL A 772 18.59 47.55 -17.40
CA VAL A 772 17.94 47.66 -16.09
C VAL A 772 18.56 48.85 -15.36
N ALA A 773 17.82 49.95 -15.31
CA ALA A 773 18.14 51.08 -14.44
C ALA A 773 18.04 50.62 -12.97
N SER A 774 18.92 51.14 -12.12
CA SER A 774 19.00 50.74 -10.73
C SER A 774 17.74 51.18 -9.95
N PRO A 775 17.28 50.42 -8.93
CA PRO A 775 16.16 50.82 -8.07
C PRO A 775 16.36 52.17 -7.35
N THR A 776 17.60 52.64 -7.27
CA THR A 776 17.98 53.94 -6.71
C THR A 776 17.62 55.10 -7.64
N GLU A 777 17.65 54.90 -8.97
CA GLU A 777 17.29 55.91 -9.97
C GLU A 777 15.77 56.10 -10.06
N LEU A 778 14.99 55.03 -9.89
CA LEU A 778 13.52 55.07 -9.88
C LEU A 778 12.95 55.84 -8.67
N ARG A 779 13.65 55.85 -7.53
CA ARG A 779 13.24 56.64 -6.36
C ARG A 779 13.49 58.14 -6.52
N SER A 780 14.47 58.55 -7.33
CA SER A 780 14.74 59.98 -7.57
C SER A 780 13.67 60.62 -8.46
N ILE A 781 13.20 59.88 -9.48
CA ILE A 781 12.17 60.33 -10.44
C ILE A 781 10.79 60.47 -9.79
N LEU A 782 10.47 59.63 -8.80
CA LEU A 782 9.20 59.72 -8.06
C LEU A 782 9.18 60.84 -7.00
N SER A 783 10.34 61.40 -6.65
CA SER A 783 10.47 62.44 -5.63
C SER A 783 10.40 63.88 -6.17
N SER A 784 10.60 64.08 -7.48
CA SER A 784 10.56 65.39 -8.14
C SER A 784 9.22 65.61 -8.86
N GLY A 785 8.14 65.68 -8.09
CA GLY A 785 6.83 66.04 -8.63
C GLY A 785 6.85 67.43 -9.27
N HIS A 786 6.45 67.55 -10.54
CA HIS A 786 5.80 68.73 -11.11
C HIS A 786 5.01 68.38 -12.38
N ASN A 787 3.85 69.03 -12.50
CA ASN A 787 2.73 68.78 -13.42
C ASN A 787 3.08 68.82 -14.92
N GLY A 788 2.53 67.88 -15.70
CA GLY A 788 2.39 68.05 -17.15
C GLY A 788 2.27 66.75 -17.96
N LEU A 789 1.07 66.16 -18.04
CA LEU A 789 0.76 65.10 -19.00
C LEU A 789 0.73 65.63 -20.45
N ARG A 790 1.34 64.91 -21.40
CA ARG A 790 0.73 64.63 -22.71
C ARG A 790 1.06 63.22 -23.19
N GLY A 791 0.02 62.53 -23.65
CA GLY A 791 -0.03 61.09 -23.79
C GLY A 791 0.72 60.56 -25.00
N ALA A 792 1.69 59.68 -24.74
CA ALA A 792 2.21 58.69 -25.67
C ALA A 792 3.13 57.68 -24.95
N THR A 793 2.67 57.00 -23.88
CA THR A 793 3.47 55.92 -23.24
C THR A 793 2.65 55.03 -22.29
N LEU A 794 1.51 54.50 -22.76
CA LEU A 794 0.72 53.48 -22.04
C LEU A 794 0.33 52.32 -22.98
N ARG A 795 1.30 51.83 -23.76
CA ARG A 795 1.19 50.59 -24.56
C ARG A 795 2.34 49.59 -24.33
N GLN A 796 3.21 49.83 -23.34
CA GLN A 796 4.42 49.03 -23.11
C GLN A 796 4.46 48.29 -21.76
N LEU A 797 3.34 48.25 -21.04
CA LEU A 797 3.20 47.44 -19.83
C LEU A 797 2.05 46.46 -20.07
N GLY A 798 2.38 45.33 -20.70
CA GLY A 798 1.44 44.28 -21.10
C GLY A 798 0.86 43.55 -19.89
N VAL A 799 -0.18 44.11 -19.29
CA VAL A 799 -1.09 43.41 -18.37
C VAL A 799 -2.40 43.17 -19.11
N VAL A 800 -2.62 41.96 -19.63
CA VAL A 800 -3.97 41.43 -19.86
C VAL A 800 -3.97 39.90 -19.71
N ASN A 801 -4.69 39.44 -18.68
CA ASN A 801 -5.41 38.17 -18.49
C ASN A 801 -5.21 37.01 -19.48
N GLN A 802 -4.76 35.86 -18.96
CA GLN A 802 -5.56 34.64 -18.83
C GLN A 802 -4.97 33.71 -17.77
#